data_AF-A0A0J7L895-F1
#
_entry.id   AF-A0A0J7L895-F1
#
_cell.length_a   1.000
_cell.length_b   1.000
_cell.length_c   1.000
_cell.angle_alpha   90.00
_cell.angle_beta   90.00
_cell.angle_gamma   90.00
#
_symmetry.space_group_name_H-M   'P 1'
#
loop_
_entity.id
_entity.type
_entity.pdbx_description
1 polymer ?
#
loop_
_entity_poly.entity_id
_entity_poly.type
_entity_poly.pdbx_seq_one_letter_code
_entity_poly.pdbx_strand_id
1 'polypeptide(L)'
;MALPSENLKKCAVKLTATIAGVPSIGSGIIYQTPSDYNYNYIFTAKHILSEDSNTDFDLSKVKDIKVEYYEKVFKQLTYHKGKALKLNENLIIFEKEDLIIIKIEKIKGLSFPSILVADVLKDDELDFSSWSIFKANEDTLNPFSFRRSDPENRRVELASPVTKDFLHGFSGSGIFIHNKNILFGIISKYPNENFENSTIECSNISFEKINIKLKNLNLVTLDNEASFLKREIEGRIVEIYQAPINNSYLDLNLALKRIKSDIIDDWFYDSLQYIDLLTPNYLFAQFGRYFYNNNYKACEAEKFYVPKSNFTLREAYILPLIDRIVYMSIVGELAEVIDDSLIPNVYASRYNKHDTNKLLINGVEQWIKLKYKLSEELKIKINSEYKYNCILHVDILNYFDNIDKKLLIEKLKRVAINENQINCIELLNKFLFQYSEKSNGIPQNNDASALLATFYLNQVDTFMQNHTLGYFRFVDDIKILCRDKYEARKYLTILEQELKRCHLSVNSQKTKIIEIVEHQTEIKTDIPEENIRENHHKIFNLKLGKIKTFSKSYNYQNRNLAFHSAVNLLNENINIDGNENDEQAKNLRFALTIIEDLGKSKIHFLTNELENDGNVQTLGKLESHALTTKSDFHLVLKKAVKSLKDKPWITHQVCKILSLVDENEFKINFLQELKVVIMNDKFNLYSYQQFQIWLLLAKQKIIDSDLIQLASQKIEINDKTQKATTAAMILYLSTVDKNFKRILLRKLKEKFTDGYFQNRAALIGLRSFNLIEPPLESIHESLTESFIFTNKFGYKDLVHYHDLEISENNSDLTEQLFSI
;
A
#
# COMPACT_ATOMS: atom_id res chain seq x y z
N MET A 1 11.76 22.89 -21.55
CA MET A 1 11.19 21.54 -21.72
C MET A 1 10.78 21.39 -23.18
N ALA A 2 11.01 20.23 -23.80
CA ALA A 2 10.54 19.95 -25.16
C ALA A 2 8.99 19.97 -25.21
N LEU A 3 8.41 20.42 -26.32
CA LEU A 3 6.96 20.37 -26.54
C LEU A 3 6.48 18.90 -26.45
N PRO A 4 5.28 18.60 -25.92
CA PRO A 4 4.75 17.22 -25.88
C PRO A 4 4.85 16.49 -27.22
N SER A 5 4.64 17.22 -28.32
CA SER A 5 4.78 16.75 -29.69
C SER A 5 6.18 16.22 -30.01
N GLU A 6 7.26 16.83 -29.52
CA GLU A 6 8.63 16.36 -29.76
C GLU A 6 8.96 15.06 -29.01
N ASN A 7 8.35 14.83 -27.86
CA ASN A 7 8.58 13.59 -27.11
C ASN A 7 7.99 12.38 -27.86
N LEU A 8 6.81 12.55 -28.47
CA LEU A 8 6.14 11.53 -29.28
C LEU A 8 6.94 11.11 -30.53
N LYS A 9 7.93 11.91 -30.96
CA LYS A 9 8.86 11.54 -32.03
C LYS A 9 9.55 10.20 -31.76
N LYS A 10 9.82 9.88 -30.50
CA LYS A 10 10.44 8.61 -30.10
C LYS A 10 9.55 7.38 -30.35
N CYS A 11 8.24 7.56 -30.37
CA CYS A 11 7.28 6.47 -30.60
C CYS A 11 7.11 6.13 -32.09
N ALA A 12 7.52 7.03 -32.99
CA ALA A 12 7.44 6.78 -34.43
C ALA A 12 8.56 5.85 -34.90
N VAL A 13 8.20 4.89 -35.76
CA VAL A 13 9.12 3.91 -36.33
C VAL A 13 9.08 3.92 -37.85
N LYS A 14 10.21 3.54 -38.44
CA LYS A 14 10.34 3.18 -39.85
C LYS A 14 10.17 1.67 -39.98
N LEU A 15 9.28 1.27 -40.88
CA LEU A 15 9.05 -0.11 -41.27
C LEU A 15 9.59 -0.33 -42.67
N THR A 16 10.36 -1.40 -42.85
CA THR A 16 10.84 -1.85 -44.15
C THR A 16 10.55 -3.33 -44.26
N ALA A 17 9.77 -3.71 -45.26
CA ALA A 17 9.37 -5.10 -45.48
C ALA A 17 9.68 -5.52 -46.92
N THR A 18 10.04 -6.79 -47.11
CA THR A 18 10.23 -7.37 -48.45
C THR A 18 9.05 -8.28 -48.78
N ILE A 19 8.23 -7.88 -49.75
CA ILE A 19 6.98 -8.57 -50.10
C ILE A 19 7.09 -9.05 -51.54
N ALA A 20 6.98 -10.35 -51.76
CA ALA A 20 7.18 -10.97 -53.09
C ALA A 20 8.53 -10.59 -53.77
N GLY A 21 9.52 -10.08 -53.02
CA GLY A 21 10.81 -9.61 -53.54
C GLY A 21 10.91 -8.10 -53.78
N VAL A 22 9.85 -7.33 -53.53
CA VAL A 22 9.82 -5.86 -53.66
C VAL A 22 9.93 -5.22 -52.27
N PRO A 23 10.79 -4.21 -52.08
CA PRO A 23 10.85 -3.47 -50.82
C PRO A 23 9.66 -2.52 -50.69
N SER A 24 8.98 -2.59 -49.55
CA SER A 24 7.93 -1.68 -49.10
C SER A 24 8.42 -0.91 -47.88
N ILE A 25 8.18 0.40 -47.87
CA ILE A 25 8.63 1.32 -46.82
C ILE A 25 7.43 2.10 -46.31
N GLY A 26 7.27 2.14 -44.99
CA GLY A 26 6.18 2.87 -44.34
C GLY A 26 6.54 3.31 -42.94
N SER A 27 5.59 4.01 -42.32
CA SER A 27 5.70 4.48 -40.94
C SER A 27 4.92 3.56 -40.00
N GLY A 28 5.21 3.66 -38.70
CA GLY A 28 4.45 2.97 -37.66
C GLY A 28 4.55 3.71 -36.33
N ILE A 29 3.79 3.25 -35.35
CA ILE A 29 3.86 3.73 -33.97
C ILE A 29 4.08 2.58 -33.01
N ILE A 30 5.06 2.73 -32.13
CA ILE A 30 5.23 1.88 -30.96
C ILE A 30 4.26 2.30 -29.87
N TYR A 31 3.51 1.33 -29.37
CA TYR A 31 2.77 1.43 -28.12
C TYR A 31 3.49 0.59 -27.05
N GLN A 32 3.93 1.26 -25.99
CA GLN A 32 4.58 0.62 -24.87
C GLN A 32 3.56 -0.01 -23.92
N THR A 33 3.69 -1.32 -23.70
CA THR A 33 2.86 -2.05 -22.72
C THR A 33 3.44 -1.90 -21.30
N PRO A 34 2.67 -2.19 -20.23
CA PRO A 34 3.16 -2.14 -18.85
C PRO A 34 4.41 -2.99 -18.60
N SER A 35 5.21 -2.60 -17.61
CA SER A 35 6.52 -3.21 -17.29
C SER A 35 6.49 -4.72 -17.08
N ASP A 36 5.37 -5.24 -16.57
CA ASP A 36 5.17 -6.68 -16.29
C ASP A 36 5.15 -7.56 -17.56
N TYR A 37 4.98 -6.96 -18.74
CA TYR A 37 4.96 -7.65 -20.01
C TYR A 37 6.29 -7.49 -20.76
N ASN A 38 6.76 -8.57 -21.37
CA ASN A 38 8.04 -8.61 -22.09
C ASN A 38 7.94 -8.17 -23.57
N TYR A 39 6.83 -7.57 -23.99
CA TYR A 39 6.59 -7.21 -25.40
C TYR A 39 5.92 -5.85 -25.57
N ASN A 40 6.12 -5.18 -26.70
CA ASN A 40 5.42 -3.96 -27.12
C ASN A 40 4.59 -4.22 -28.39
N TYR A 41 3.72 -3.27 -28.74
CA TYR A 41 2.98 -3.30 -30.00
C TYR A 41 3.51 -2.26 -30.97
N ILE A 42 3.50 -2.58 -32.27
CA ILE A 42 3.66 -1.60 -33.35
C ILE A 42 2.39 -1.58 -34.16
N PHE A 43 1.81 -0.39 -34.27
CA PHE A 43 0.69 -0.09 -35.13
C PHE A 43 1.18 0.38 -36.49
N THR A 44 0.64 -0.18 -37.57
CA THR A 44 0.94 0.26 -38.94
C THR A 44 -0.19 -0.12 -39.89
N ALA A 45 -0.18 0.42 -41.10
CA ALA A 45 -1.18 0.10 -42.12
C ALA A 45 -0.93 -1.29 -42.71
N LYS A 46 -1.99 -2.06 -42.94
CA LYS A 46 -1.89 -3.45 -43.42
C LYS A 46 -1.28 -3.52 -44.82
N HIS A 47 -1.63 -2.59 -45.71
CA HIS A 47 -1.11 -2.54 -47.08
C HIS A 47 0.41 -2.35 -47.18
N ILE A 48 1.08 -1.85 -46.15
CA ILE A 48 2.56 -1.78 -46.12
C ILE A 48 3.17 -3.18 -46.19
N LEU A 49 2.44 -4.21 -45.74
CA LEU A 49 2.84 -5.61 -45.78
C LEU A 49 2.10 -6.41 -46.87
N SER A 50 1.36 -5.75 -47.76
CA SER A 50 0.71 -6.33 -48.95
C SER A 50 1.42 -5.88 -50.24
N GLU A 51 1.08 -6.49 -51.38
CA GLU A 51 1.66 -6.11 -52.68
C GLU A 51 1.22 -4.70 -53.11
N ASP A 52 -0.02 -4.34 -52.80
CA ASP A 52 -0.59 -3.01 -53.00
C ASP A 52 -1.76 -2.74 -52.01
N SER A 53 -2.45 -1.61 -52.16
CA SER A 53 -3.61 -1.24 -51.31
C SER A 53 -4.89 -2.03 -51.59
N ASN A 54 -4.94 -2.81 -52.67
CA ASN A 54 -6.13 -3.50 -53.15
C ASN A 54 -6.03 -5.03 -53.04
N THR A 55 -4.86 -5.55 -52.68
CA THR A 55 -4.56 -6.97 -52.52
C THR A 55 -4.74 -7.40 -51.06
N ASP A 56 -5.43 -8.53 -50.89
CA ASP A 56 -5.56 -9.16 -49.58
C ASP A 56 -4.19 -9.55 -49.02
N PHE A 57 -4.03 -9.39 -47.70
CA PHE A 57 -2.80 -9.73 -47.02
C PHE A 57 -2.52 -11.24 -47.10
N ASP A 58 -1.32 -11.60 -47.55
CA ASP A 58 -0.83 -12.99 -47.60
C ASP A 58 0.52 -13.12 -46.89
N LEU A 59 0.53 -13.81 -45.75
CA LEU A 59 1.74 -14.04 -44.95
C LEU A 59 2.82 -14.78 -45.73
N SER A 60 2.46 -15.66 -46.68
CA SER A 60 3.43 -16.47 -47.43
C SER A 60 4.36 -15.62 -48.32
N LYS A 61 3.91 -14.42 -48.69
CA LYS A 61 4.64 -13.48 -49.54
C LYS A 61 5.58 -12.55 -48.75
N VAL A 62 5.43 -12.46 -47.43
CA VAL A 62 6.25 -11.61 -46.55
C VAL A 62 7.57 -12.32 -46.24
N LYS A 63 8.67 -11.86 -46.85
CA LYS A 63 10.01 -12.47 -46.66
C LYS A 63 10.70 -12.00 -45.39
N ASP A 64 10.66 -10.70 -45.11
CA ASP A 64 11.19 -10.13 -43.88
C ASP A 64 10.51 -8.81 -43.52
N ILE A 65 10.58 -8.47 -42.23
CA ILE A 65 10.12 -7.21 -41.67
C ILE A 65 11.25 -6.66 -40.79
N LYS A 66 11.72 -5.47 -41.10
CA LYS A 66 12.65 -4.68 -40.31
C LYS A 66 11.92 -3.49 -39.70
N VAL A 67 12.10 -3.30 -38.40
CA VAL A 67 11.57 -2.14 -37.66
C VAL A 67 12.74 -1.34 -37.11
N GLU A 68 12.71 -0.03 -37.32
CA GLU A 68 13.73 0.89 -36.83
C GLU A 68 13.07 2.05 -36.06
N TYR A 69 13.62 2.40 -34.90
CA TYR A 69 13.18 3.55 -34.10
C TYR A 69 14.12 4.73 -34.28
N TYR A 70 13.61 5.94 -34.05
CA TYR A 70 14.36 7.17 -34.27
C TYR A 70 14.85 7.80 -32.96
N GLU A 71 16.13 8.13 -32.92
CA GLU A 71 16.74 8.88 -31.81
C GLU A 71 17.47 10.12 -32.36
N LYS A 72 18.64 9.90 -32.98
CA LYS A 72 19.35 10.87 -33.84
C LYS A 72 19.50 10.33 -35.27
N VAL A 73 19.60 9.01 -35.37
CA VAL A 73 19.64 8.21 -36.60
C VAL A 73 18.74 7.00 -36.34
N PHE A 74 18.14 6.43 -37.39
CA PHE A 74 17.38 5.20 -37.25
C PHE A 74 18.26 4.05 -36.74
N LYS A 75 17.78 3.37 -35.70
CA LYS A 75 18.41 2.19 -35.12
C LYS A 75 17.45 1.02 -35.21
N GLN A 76 17.98 -0.16 -35.53
CA GLN A 76 17.18 -1.37 -35.62
C GLN A 76 16.61 -1.75 -34.25
N LEU A 77 15.29 -1.93 -34.20
CA LEU A 77 14.55 -2.40 -33.03
C LEU A 77 14.34 -3.92 -33.11
N THR A 78 13.85 -4.41 -34.23
CA THR A 78 13.69 -5.84 -34.49
C THR A 78 13.85 -6.15 -35.97
N TYR A 79 14.16 -7.41 -36.26
CA TYR A 79 14.21 -7.95 -37.61
C TYR A 79 13.67 -9.37 -37.60
N HIS A 80 12.53 -9.58 -38.26
CA HIS A 80 11.88 -10.88 -38.36
C HIS A 80 12.04 -11.44 -39.77
N LYS A 81 12.61 -12.64 -39.89
CA LYS A 81 12.62 -13.41 -41.15
C LYS A 81 11.33 -14.23 -41.26
N GLY A 82 10.78 -14.36 -42.46
CA GLY A 82 9.42 -14.85 -42.74
C GLY A 82 9.03 -16.18 -42.08
N LYS A 83 9.98 -17.10 -41.87
CA LYS A 83 9.71 -18.38 -41.17
C LYS A 83 9.38 -18.25 -39.67
N ALA A 84 9.68 -17.11 -39.05
CA ALA A 84 9.44 -16.85 -37.63
C ALA A 84 8.15 -16.03 -37.37
N LEU A 85 7.46 -15.57 -38.41
CA LEU A 85 6.23 -14.80 -38.28
C LEU A 85 5.03 -15.74 -38.23
N LYS A 86 4.14 -15.53 -37.26
CA LYS A 86 2.91 -16.29 -37.08
C LYS A 86 1.74 -15.35 -36.87
N LEU A 87 0.63 -15.65 -37.52
CA LEU A 87 -0.65 -14.97 -37.30
C LEU A 87 -1.12 -15.20 -35.86
N ASN A 88 -1.73 -14.17 -35.28
CA ASN A 88 -2.29 -14.14 -33.93
C ASN A 88 -1.29 -14.36 -32.78
N GLU A 89 -0.02 -14.66 -33.07
CA GLU A 89 1.09 -14.64 -32.09
C GLU A 89 1.95 -13.37 -32.26
N ASN A 90 2.47 -13.15 -33.48
CA ASN A 90 3.40 -12.04 -33.77
C ASN A 90 2.75 -10.94 -34.63
N LEU A 91 1.80 -11.32 -35.48
CA LEU A 91 1.05 -10.41 -36.36
C LEU A 91 -0.45 -10.54 -36.08
N ILE A 92 -1.07 -9.45 -35.65
CA ILE A 92 -2.50 -9.39 -35.33
C ILE A 92 -3.15 -8.57 -36.43
N ILE A 93 -3.96 -9.23 -37.25
CA ILE A 93 -4.53 -8.67 -38.49
C ILE A 93 -5.99 -8.33 -38.29
N PHE A 94 -6.46 -7.25 -38.91
CA PHE A 94 -7.88 -6.94 -39.00
C PHE A 94 -8.34 -7.22 -40.45
N GLU A 95 -9.31 -8.14 -40.61
CA GLU A 95 -9.66 -8.67 -41.93
C GLU A 95 -10.22 -7.58 -42.85
N LYS A 96 -11.14 -6.77 -42.34
CA LYS A 96 -11.85 -5.74 -43.13
C LYS A 96 -11.11 -4.42 -43.17
N GLU A 97 -10.36 -4.10 -42.12
CA GLU A 97 -9.74 -2.80 -41.92
C GLU A 97 -8.26 -2.83 -42.31
N ASP A 98 -7.73 -1.70 -42.75
CA ASP A 98 -6.34 -1.55 -43.17
C ASP A 98 -5.43 -1.24 -41.97
N LEU A 99 -5.39 -2.19 -41.04
CA LEU A 99 -4.61 -2.12 -39.81
C LEU A 99 -3.93 -3.46 -39.53
N ILE A 100 -2.67 -3.40 -39.09
CA ILE A 100 -1.97 -4.54 -38.52
C ILE A 100 -1.21 -4.13 -37.25
N ILE A 101 -1.19 -5.02 -36.26
CA ILE A 101 -0.40 -4.86 -35.04
C ILE A 101 0.72 -5.90 -35.05
N ILE A 102 1.96 -5.45 -34.90
CA ILE A 102 3.14 -6.30 -34.80
C ILE A 102 3.56 -6.36 -33.33
N LYS A 103 3.62 -7.56 -32.75
CA LYS A 103 4.12 -7.81 -31.40
C LYS A 103 5.65 -7.94 -31.46
N ILE A 104 6.34 -7.14 -30.67
CA ILE A 104 7.81 -7.12 -30.59
C ILE A 104 8.28 -7.35 -29.16
N GLU A 105 9.43 -7.98 -28.98
CA GLU A 105 10.02 -8.12 -27.64
C GLU A 105 10.57 -6.80 -27.11
N LYS A 106 10.47 -6.56 -25.80
CA LYS A 106 11.06 -5.40 -25.15
C LYS A 106 12.58 -5.54 -25.06
N ILE A 107 13.28 -4.47 -25.41
CA ILE A 107 14.73 -4.39 -25.26
C ILE A 107 15.05 -3.78 -23.90
N LYS A 108 15.87 -4.47 -23.09
CA LYS A 108 16.28 -3.99 -21.77
C LYS A 108 17.00 -2.64 -21.89
N GLY A 109 16.56 -1.64 -21.12
CA GLY A 109 17.14 -0.30 -21.09
C GLY A 109 16.60 0.66 -22.17
N LEU A 110 15.69 0.22 -23.04
CA LEU A 110 15.02 1.09 -24.02
C LEU A 110 13.56 1.31 -23.61
N SER A 111 13.16 2.58 -23.44
CA SER A 111 11.79 2.98 -23.12
C SER A 111 11.28 4.06 -24.06
N PHE A 112 9.97 4.02 -24.30
CA PHE A 112 9.22 4.93 -25.16
C PHE A 112 8.19 5.69 -24.32
N PRO A 113 7.84 6.93 -24.72
CA PRO A 113 6.73 7.63 -24.13
C PRO A 113 5.44 6.81 -24.14
N SER A 114 4.75 6.79 -23.01
CA SER A 114 3.44 6.18 -22.89
C SER A 114 2.40 6.93 -23.73
N ILE A 115 1.44 6.18 -24.29
CA ILE A 115 0.38 6.64 -25.17
C ILE A 115 -0.98 6.10 -24.68
N LEU A 116 -2.01 6.94 -24.72
CA LEU A 116 -3.41 6.56 -24.55
C LEU A 116 -4.09 6.55 -25.91
N VAL A 117 -5.20 5.83 -26.03
CA VAL A 117 -6.00 5.79 -27.26
C VAL A 117 -7.37 6.43 -27.04
N ALA A 118 -7.88 7.13 -28.03
CA ALA A 118 -9.21 7.75 -27.97
C ALA A 118 -9.99 7.50 -29.26
N ASP A 119 -11.23 7.05 -29.11
CA ASP A 119 -12.18 6.87 -30.20
C ASP A 119 -13.06 8.11 -30.44
N VAL A 120 -13.26 8.93 -29.40
CA VAL A 120 -14.13 10.12 -29.40
C VAL A 120 -13.28 11.34 -29.07
N LEU A 121 -13.50 12.42 -29.82
CA LEU A 121 -12.83 13.71 -29.64
C LEU A 121 -13.73 14.66 -28.87
N LYS A 122 -13.13 15.48 -27.99
CA LYS A 122 -13.81 16.60 -27.32
C LYS A 122 -14.04 17.76 -28.31
N ASP A 123 -14.95 18.67 -27.97
CA ASP A 123 -15.33 19.77 -28.87
C ASP A 123 -14.17 20.75 -29.12
N ASP A 124 -13.25 20.88 -28.17
CA ASP A 124 -12.06 21.74 -28.21
C ASP A 124 -10.85 21.09 -28.92
N GLU A 125 -10.93 19.81 -29.28
CA GLU A 125 -9.85 19.07 -29.94
C GLU A 125 -9.95 19.20 -31.47
N LEU A 126 -9.38 20.28 -31.99
CA LEU A 126 -9.42 20.64 -33.42
C LEU A 126 -8.12 20.37 -34.18
N ASP A 127 -6.99 20.39 -33.49
CA ASP A 127 -5.66 20.24 -34.10
C ASP A 127 -5.02 18.90 -33.75
N PHE A 128 -4.24 18.36 -34.69
CA PHE A 128 -3.52 17.09 -34.53
C PHE A 128 -2.08 17.19 -35.01
N SER A 129 -1.25 16.25 -34.56
CA SER A 129 0.16 16.13 -34.97
C SER A 129 0.54 14.68 -35.27
N SER A 130 1.49 14.50 -36.18
CA SER A 130 2.09 13.20 -36.49
C SER A 130 3.57 13.35 -36.81
N TRP A 131 4.31 12.25 -36.66
CA TRP A 131 5.70 12.14 -37.07
C TRP A 131 5.83 11.00 -38.07
N SER A 132 6.39 11.32 -39.24
CA SER A 132 6.37 10.41 -40.38
C SER A 132 7.66 10.49 -41.17
N ILE A 133 8.01 9.39 -41.82
CA ILE A 133 8.97 9.41 -42.92
C ILE A 133 8.25 9.75 -44.22
N PHE A 134 9.01 10.26 -45.18
CA PHE A 134 8.51 10.42 -46.54
C PHE A 134 9.61 10.24 -47.57
N LYS A 135 9.23 9.91 -48.82
CA LYS A 135 10.13 9.45 -49.90
C LYS A 135 11.32 10.36 -50.21
N ALA A 136 11.18 11.67 -50.06
CA ALA A 136 12.29 12.60 -50.30
C ALA A 136 13.30 12.66 -49.14
N ASN A 137 12.98 12.10 -47.96
CA ASN A 137 13.88 12.04 -46.82
C ASN A 137 13.52 10.86 -45.89
N GLU A 138 13.92 9.65 -46.28
CA GLU A 138 13.61 8.42 -45.56
C GLU A 138 14.50 8.17 -44.33
N ASP A 139 15.53 9.00 -44.14
CA ASP A 139 16.52 8.86 -43.07
C ASP A 139 16.22 9.77 -41.86
N THR A 140 15.16 10.58 -41.94
CA THR A 140 14.73 11.45 -40.84
C THR A 140 13.21 11.43 -40.61
N LEU A 141 12.80 11.64 -39.36
CA LEU A 141 11.40 11.86 -39.00
C LEU A 141 11.04 13.34 -39.06
N ASN A 142 9.93 13.64 -39.74
CA ASN A 142 9.45 15.00 -39.95
C ASN A 142 8.08 15.20 -39.27
N PRO A 143 7.84 16.37 -38.66
CA PRO A 143 6.56 16.68 -38.02
C PRO A 143 5.53 17.15 -39.04
N PHE A 144 4.29 16.70 -38.87
CA PHE A 144 3.15 17.12 -39.68
C PHE A 144 2.00 17.56 -38.76
N SER A 145 1.26 18.56 -39.20
CA SER A 145 0.12 19.12 -38.47
C SER A 145 -1.16 18.95 -39.28
N PHE A 146 -2.25 18.64 -38.59
CA PHE A 146 -3.55 18.41 -39.21
C PHE A 146 -4.66 19.14 -38.45
N ARG A 147 -5.77 19.37 -39.13
CA ARG A 147 -7.00 19.93 -38.58
C ARG A 147 -8.14 18.93 -38.69
N ARG A 148 -9.10 19.02 -37.76
CA ARG A 148 -10.32 18.22 -37.76
C ARG A 148 -11.14 18.53 -39.01
N SER A 149 -11.51 17.50 -39.76
CA SER A 149 -12.34 17.63 -40.96
C SER A 149 -13.68 16.90 -40.77
N ASP A 150 -13.64 15.57 -40.64
CA ASP A 150 -14.82 14.74 -40.45
C ASP A 150 -14.55 13.65 -39.40
N PRO A 151 -15.05 13.82 -38.16
CA PRO A 151 -14.82 12.87 -37.08
C PRO A 151 -15.55 11.54 -37.26
N GLU A 152 -16.69 11.48 -37.96
CA GLU A 152 -17.44 10.22 -38.16
C GLU A 152 -16.66 9.25 -39.04
N ASN A 153 -15.97 9.77 -40.06
CA ASN A 153 -15.13 9.00 -40.97
C ASN A 153 -13.63 9.02 -40.60
N ARG A 154 -13.27 9.55 -39.42
CA ARG A 154 -11.88 9.72 -38.95
C ARG A 154 -10.95 10.36 -39.98
N ARG A 155 -11.44 11.41 -40.64
CA ARG A 155 -10.68 12.18 -41.63
C ARG A 155 -10.08 13.44 -41.01
N VAL A 156 -8.83 13.68 -41.35
CA VAL A 156 -8.11 14.89 -40.96
C VAL A 156 -7.60 15.64 -42.20
N GLU A 157 -7.52 16.95 -42.11
CA GLU A 157 -7.01 17.82 -43.17
C GLU A 157 -5.56 18.21 -42.85
N LEU A 158 -4.63 17.98 -43.79
CA LEU A 158 -3.24 18.37 -43.63
C LEU A 158 -3.11 19.90 -43.69
N ALA A 159 -2.58 20.52 -42.63
CA ALA A 159 -2.46 21.97 -42.53
C ALA A 159 -1.31 22.57 -43.37
N SER A 160 -0.45 21.71 -43.95
CA SER A 160 0.70 22.12 -44.78
C SER A 160 0.45 21.86 -46.27
N PRO A 161 0.82 22.78 -47.18
CA PRO A 161 0.67 22.57 -48.62
C PRO A 161 1.75 21.61 -49.13
N VAL A 162 1.45 20.31 -49.12
CA VAL A 162 2.35 19.26 -49.62
C VAL A 162 1.67 18.53 -50.77
N THR A 163 2.38 18.32 -51.89
CA THR A 163 1.86 17.56 -53.03
C THR A 163 1.98 16.04 -52.80
N LYS A 164 1.05 15.27 -53.37
CA LYS A 164 0.93 13.81 -53.18
C LYS A 164 2.24 13.04 -53.39
N ASP A 165 3.08 13.49 -54.33
CA ASP A 165 4.36 12.85 -54.67
C ASP A 165 5.35 12.78 -53.49
N PHE A 166 5.20 13.68 -52.52
CA PHE A 166 6.02 13.72 -51.30
C PHE A 166 5.43 12.94 -50.13
N LEU A 167 4.26 12.31 -50.25
CA LEU A 167 3.60 11.60 -49.14
C LEU A 167 3.86 10.08 -49.13
N HIS A 168 4.64 9.56 -50.07
CA HIS A 168 4.97 8.13 -50.06
C HIS A 168 5.83 7.77 -48.84
N GLY A 169 5.43 6.75 -48.06
CA GLY A 169 6.03 6.39 -46.76
C GLY A 169 5.25 6.87 -45.52
N PHE A 170 4.22 7.68 -45.75
CA PHE A 170 3.41 8.31 -44.69
C PHE A 170 2.40 7.34 -44.05
N SER A 171 1.96 6.33 -44.81
CA SER A 171 1.05 5.28 -44.34
C SER A 171 1.57 4.61 -43.07
N GLY A 172 0.66 4.28 -42.16
CA GLY A 172 0.98 3.67 -40.87
C GLY A 172 1.46 4.65 -39.79
N SER A 173 1.73 5.92 -40.12
CA SER A 173 1.92 6.95 -39.10
C SER A 173 0.63 7.12 -38.31
N GLY A 174 0.70 7.41 -37.02
CA GLY A 174 -0.51 7.74 -36.26
C GLY A 174 -0.62 9.19 -35.86
N ILE A 175 -1.87 9.53 -35.61
CA ILE A 175 -2.38 10.88 -35.45
C ILE A 175 -2.64 11.09 -33.97
N PHE A 176 -1.92 12.05 -33.40
CA PHE A 176 -2.06 12.43 -32.00
C PHE A 176 -2.82 13.73 -31.88
N ILE A 177 -3.67 13.84 -30.85
CA ILE A 177 -4.30 15.11 -30.49
C ILE A 177 -3.20 16.12 -30.14
N HIS A 178 -3.30 17.35 -30.66
CA HIS A 178 -2.25 18.34 -30.49
C HIS A 178 -1.94 18.60 -29.00
N ASN A 179 -0.65 18.60 -28.65
CA ASN A 179 -0.13 18.73 -27.28
C ASN A 179 -0.58 17.64 -26.28
N LYS A 180 -1.18 16.54 -26.73
CA LYS A 180 -1.54 15.40 -25.89
C LYS A 180 -0.87 14.13 -26.38
N ASN A 181 -0.52 13.22 -25.47
CA ASN A 181 0.00 11.91 -25.82
C ASN A 181 -1.14 10.89 -26.12
N ILE A 182 -2.19 11.34 -26.79
CA ILE A 182 -3.39 10.54 -27.07
C ILE A 182 -3.47 10.27 -28.56
N LEU A 183 -3.44 8.99 -28.93
CA LEU A 183 -3.54 8.49 -30.29
C LEU A 183 -5.02 8.39 -30.70
N PHE A 184 -5.39 9.12 -31.74
CA PHE A 184 -6.74 9.13 -32.31
C PHE A 184 -6.90 8.11 -33.46
N GLY A 185 -5.84 7.90 -34.25
CA GLY A 185 -5.94 7.03 -35.41
C GLY A 185 -4.61 6.75 -36.08
N ILE A 186 -4.64 5.84 -37.06
CA ILE A 186 -3.48 5.44 -37.86
C ILE A 186 -3.79 5.71 -39.32
N ILE A 187 -2.90 6.43 -39.99
CA ILE A 187 -3.06 6.82 -41.39
C ILE A 187 -3.07 5.57 -42.26
N SER A 188 -4.13 5.42 -43.04
CA SER A 188 -4.33 4.28 -43.93
C SER A 188 -4.23 4.72 -45.39
N LYS A 189 -5.12 5.61 -45.84
CA LYS A 189 -5.26 5.91 -47.27
C LYS A 189 -5.54 7.38 -47.55
N TYR A 190 -5.35 7.76 -48.80
CA TYR A 190 -5.78 9.03 -49.35
C TYR A 190 -7.17 8.85 -49.98
N PRO A 191 -8.18 9.66 -49.62
CA PRO A 191 -9.56 9.45 -50.04
C PRO A 191 -9.77 9.65 -51.55
N ASN A 192 -9.01 10.54 -52.21
CA ASN A 192 -9.13 10.83 -53.64
C ASN A 192 -7.77 10.70 -54.37
N GLU A 193 -7.79 10.24 -55.62
CA GLU A 193 -6.58 10.08 -56.45
C GLU A 193 -5.82 11.40 -56.67
N ASN A 194 -6.52 12.53 -56.70
CA ASN A 194 -5.93 13.87 -56.88
C ASN A 194 -5.52 14.55 -55.57
N PHE A 195 -5.72 13.92 -54.40
CA PHE A 195 -5.50 14.53 -53.08
C PHE A 195 -6.19 15.90 -52.92
N GLU A 196 -7.40 16.02 -53.46
CA GLU A 196 -8.21 17.24 -53.37
C GLU A 196 -8.57 17.54 -51.90
N ASN A 197 -8.47 18.81 -51.51
CA ASN A 197 -8.71 19.33 -50.15
C ASN A 197 -7.73 18.84 -49.06
N SER A 198 -6.57 18.27 -49.43
CA SER A 198 -5.53 17.86 -48.47
C SER A 198 -6.01 16.89 -47.37
N THR A 199 -7.05 16.10 -47.64
CA THR A 199 -7.67 15.21 -46.64
C THR A 199 -7.00 13.83 -46.59
N ILE A 200 -6.89 13.26 -45.39
CA ILE A 200 -6.27 11.96 -45.12
C ILE A 200 -7.23 11.12 -44.27
N GLU A 201 -7.37 9.83 -44.60
CA GLU A 201 -8.24 8.90 -43.89
C GLU A 201 -7.44 7.98 -42.96
N CYS A 202 -7.85 7.93 -41.69
CA CYS A 202 -7.34 6.94 -40.74
C CYS A 202 -8.04 5.59 -40.94
N SER A 203 -7.42 4.51 -40.48
CA SER A 203 -8.06 3.20 -40.42
C SER A 203 -9.38 3.28 -39.66
N ASN A 204 -10.47 2.85 -40.30
CA ASN A 204 -11.82 2.94 -39.77
C ASN A 204 -12.12 1.78 -38.80
N ILE A 205 -11.40 1.75 -37.68
CA ILE A 205 -11.56 0.77 -36.61
C ILE A 205 -11.49 1.45 -35.25
N SER A 206 -12.44 1.17 -34.37
CA SER A 206 -12.38 1.66 -33.00
C SER A 206 -11.35 0.90 -32.16
N PHE A 207 -10.71 1.60 -31.25
CA PHE A 207 -9.80 1.00 -30.27
C PHE A 207 -10.54 0.02 -29.35
N GLU A 208 -11.84 0.22 -29.11
CA GLU A 208 -12.68 -0.78 -28.44
C GLU A 208 -12.70 -2.13 -29.19
N LYS A 209 -12.89 -2.13 -30.51
CA LYS A 209 -12.83 -3.35 -31.34
C LYS A 209 -11.44 -3.99 -31.31
N ILE A 210 -10.39 -3.16 -31.33
CA ILE A 210 -9.01 -3.64 -31.18
C ILE A 210 -8.84 -4.35 -29.83
N ASN A 211 -9.31 -3.73 -28.74
CA ASN A 211 -9.23 -4.28 -27.39
C ASN A 211 -9.99 -5.61 -27.24
N ILE A 212 -11.19 -5.74 -27.85
CA ILE A 212 -11.93 -7.01 -27.87
C ILE A 212 -11.09 -8.11 -28.52
N LYS A 213 -10.43 -7.81 -29.66
CA LYS A 213 -9.57 -8.78 -30.35
C LYS A 213 -8.33 -9.14 -29.54
N LEU A 214 -7.66 -8.16 -28.93
CA LEU A 214 -6.51 -8.40 -28.06
C LEU A 214 -6.88 -9.28 -26.86
N LYS A 215 -8.01 -9.00 -26.21
CA LYS A 215 -8.53 -9.79 -25.09
C LYS A 215 -8.82 -11.24 -25.49
N ASN A 216 -9.43 -11.47 -26.66
CA ASN A 216 -9.69 -12.81 -27.18
C ASN A 216 -8.41 -13.62 -27.46
N LEU A 217 -7.29 -12.94 -27.71
CA LEU A 217 -5.97 -13.54 -27.90
C LEU A 217 -5.16 -13.66 -26.60
N ASN A 218 -5.76 -13.35 -25.44
CA ASN A 218 -5.07 -13.25 -24.14
C ASN A 218 -3.88 -12.26 -24.17
N LEU A 219 -4.03 -11.16 -24.90
CA LEU A 219 -3.05 -10.09 -25.00
C LEU A 219 -3.51 -8.84 -24.25
N VAL A 220 -2.57 -8.04 -23.76
CA VAL A 220 -2.81 -6.74 -23.10
C VAL A 220 -3.62 -5.81 -23.99
N THR A 221 -4.70 -5.24 -23.44
CA THR A 221 -5.52 -4.22 -24.07
C THR A 221 -4.86 -2.85 -24.02
N LEU A 222 -5.26 -1.97 -24.94
CA LEU A 222 -4.83 -0.58 -25.01
C LEU A 222 -5.59 0.26 -23.99
N ASP A 223 -4.87 1.17 -23.36
CA ASP A 223 -5.40 2.11 -22.38
C ASP A 223 -6.02 3.35 -23.03
N ASN A 224 -7.23 3.72 -22.58
CA ASN A 224 -7.92 4.94 -23.01
C ASN A 224 -8.00 5.97 -21.86
N GLU A 225 -8.66 7.12 -22.07
CA GLU A 225 -8.82 8.11 -20.99
C GLU A 225 -9.58 7.56 -19.76
N ALA A 226 -10.37 6.51 -19.93
CA ALA A 226 -11.06 5.83 -18.84
C ALA A 226 -10.17 4.80 -18.11
N SER A 227 -8.93 4.58 -18.55
CA SER A 227 -8.01 3.68 -17.88
C SER A 227 -7.71 4.10 -16.45
N PHE A 228 -7.71 3.12 -15.56
CA PHE A 228 -7.58 3.35 -14.12
C PHE A 228 -6.14 3.64 -13.67
N LEU A 229 -5.14 3.13 -14.40
CA LEU A 229 -3.73 3.20 -14.02
C LEU A 229 -2.91 4.20 -14.85
N LYS A 230 -3.52 4.82 -15.87
CA LYS A 230 -2.87 5.79 -16.75
C LYS A 230 -3.77 7.00 -16.95
N ARG A 231 -3.20 8.19 -16.92
CA ARG A 231 -3.94 9.44 -17.15
C ARG A 231 -3.08 10.47 -17.85
N GLU A 232 -3.70 11.28 -18.69
CA GLU A 232 -3.08 12.47 -19.26
C GLU A 232 -3.12 13.62 -18.24
N ILE A 233 -1.94 14.16 -17.92
CA ILE A 233 -1.74 15.28 -17.01
C ILE A 233 -0.74 16.24 -17.67
N GLU A 234 -1.17 17.46 -17.96
CA GLU A 234 -0.36 18.53 -18.56
C GLU A 234 0.37 18.11 -19.85
N GLY A 235 -0.33 17.40 -20.75
CA GLY A 235 0.21 16.95 -22.04
C GLY A 235 1.14 15.75 -21.96
N ARG A 236 1.21 15.06 -20.81
CA ARG A 236 1.99 13.83 -20.63
C ARG A 236 1.14 12.74 -20.04
N ILE A 237 1.48 11.49 -20.34
CA ILE A 237 0.85 10.36 -19.68
C ILE A 237 1.62 10.01 -18.43
N VAL A 238 0.91 9.96 -17.31
CA VAL A 238 1.40 9.47 -16.04
C VAL A 238 0.84 8.06 -15.84
N GLU A 239 1.74 7.15 -15.50
CA GLU A 239 1.38 5.79 -15.13
C GLU A 239 1.69 5.61 -13.65
N ILE A 240 0.67 5.32 -12.83
CA ILE A 240 0.86 5.34 -11.37
C ILE A 240 1.71 4.18 -10.85
N TYR A 241 1.94 3.13 -11.64
CA TYR A 241 2.87 2.05 -11.30
C TYR A 241 4.33 2.37 -11.64
N GLN A 242 4.59 3.47 -12.34
CA GLN A 242 5.92 4.01 -12.58
C GLN A 242 5.86 5.54 -12.60
N ALA A 243 5.30 6.11 -11.54
CA ALA A 243 5.08 7.54 -11.41
C ALA A 243 6.42 8.28 -11.27
N PRO A 244 6.73 9.23 -12.17
CA PRO A 244 7.96 10.00 -12.10
C PRO A 244 7.82 11.13 -11.06
N ILE A 245 8.51 11.03 -9.93
CA ILE A 245 8.53 12.02 -8.85
C ILE A 245 9.97 12.23 -8.39
N ASN A 246 10.45 13.47 -8.34
CA ASN A 246 11.80 13.81 -7.85
C ASN A 246 12.92 12.97 -8.50
N ASN A 247 12.95 12.87 -9.84
CA ASN A 247 13.85 12.04 -10.65
C ASN A 247 13.79 10.51 -10.40
N SER A 248 12.82 10.05 -9.60
CA SER A 248 12.62 8.63 -9.29
C SER A 248 11.34 8.13 -9.96
N TYR A 249 11.29 6.85 -10.30
CA TYR A 249 10.09 6.15 -10.76
C TYR A 249 9.55 5.31 -9.61
N LEU A 250 8.31 5.60 -9.20
CA LEU A 250 7.67 5.02 -8.01
C LEU A 250 6.39 4.26 -8.39
N ASP A 251 6.20 3.07 -7.83
CA ASP A 251 4.94 2.34 -7.96
C ASP A 251 3.95 2.75 -6.85
N LEU A 252 3.18 3.80 -7.12
CA LEU A 252 2.17 4.32 -6.20
C LEU A 252 0.95 3.40 -6.08
N ASN A 253 0.63 2.63 -7.12
CA ASN A 253 -0.51 1.71 -7.09
C ASN A 253 -0.23 0.51 -6.17
N LEU A 254 0.96 -0.07 -6.29
CA LEU A 254 1.40 -1.14 -5.40
C LEU A 254 1.56 -0.63 -3.96
N ALA A 255 2.09 0.58 -3.77
CA ALA A 255 2.17 1.22 -2.46
C ALA A 255 0.78 1.39 -1.83
N LEU A 256 -0.23 1.81 -2.60
CA LEU A 256 -1.62 1.93 -2.15
C LEU A 256 -2.17 0.56 -1.68
N LYS A 257 -1.92 -0.51 -2.45
CA LYS A 257 -2.34 -1.88 -2.05
C LYS A 257 -1.67 -2.33 -0.76
N ARG A 258 -0.37 -2.07 -0.59
CA ARG A 258 0.41 -2.39 0.61
C ARG A 258 -0.03 -1.59 1.84
N ILE A 259 -0.41 -0.34 1.64
CA ILE A 259 -0.89 0.52 2.73
C ILE A 259 -2.19 0.01 3.35
N LYS A 260 -3.07 -0.63 2.57
CA LYS A 260 -4.30 -1.22 3.11
C LYS A 260 -4.04 -2.21 4.24
N SER A 261 -2.95 -2.99 4.19
CA SER A 261 -2.57 -3.88 5.30
C SER A 261 -1.79 -3.16 6.40
N ASP A 262 -0.96 -2.18 6.03
CA ASP A 262 -0.06 -1.45 6.94
C ASP A 262 -0.83 -0.53 7.92
N ILE A 263 -1.98 0.02 7.54
CA ILE A 263 -2.75 0.95 8.41
C ILE A 263 -3.58 0.25 9.50
N ILE A 264 -3.73 -1.08 9.44
CA ILE A 264 -4.66 -1.84 10.30
C ILE A 264 -4.27 -1.75 11.78
N ASP A 265 -2.97 -1.65 12.08
CA ASP A 265 -2.42 -1.61 13.42
C ASP A 265 -2.00 -0.20 13.90
N ASP A 266 -2.39 0.85 13.17
CA ASP A 266 -2.11 2.24 13.52
C ASP A 266 -2.64 2.57 14.93
N TRP A 267 -1.79 3.17 15.76
CA TRP A 267 -2.20 3.64 17.09
C TRP A 267 -3.32 4.69 17.03
N PHE A 268 -3.27 5.57 16.03
CA PHE A 268 -4.31 6.56 15.75
C PHE A 268 -4.71 6.41 14.28
N TYR A 269 -5.75 5.61 14.05
CA TYR A 269 -6.25 5.31 12.72
C TYR A 269 -7.15 6.43 12.18
N ASP A 270 -7.17 6.62 10.86
CA ASP A 270 -8.14 7.49 10.19
C ASP A 270 -9.55 6.94 10.40
N SER A 271 -10.51 7.80 10.76
CA SER A 271 -11.85 7.33 11.12
C SER A 271 -12.61 6.67 9.98
N LEU A 272 -12.19 6.87 8.72
CA LEU A 272 -12.73 6.17 7.55
C LEU A 272 -11.76 5.11 7.00
N GLN A 273 -10.67 4.82 7.71
CA GLN A 273 -9.59 3.92 7.26
C GLN A 273 -9.10 4.27 5.84
N TYR A 274 -9.17 5.55 5.48
CA TYR A 274 -8.82 6.06 4.15
C TYR A 274 -9.56 5.38 2.98
N ILE A 275 -10.72 4.75 3.21
CA ILE A 275 -11.49 4.08 2.15
C ILE A 275 -11.87 5.06 1.02
N ASP A 276 -12.01 6.34 1.36
CA ASP A 276 -12.26 7.44 0.44
C ASP A 276 -11.03 7.91 -0.36
N LEU A 277 -9.83 7.71 0.18
CA LEU A 277 -8.58 8.22 -0.40
C LEU A 277 -7.70 7.13 -1.02
N LEU A 278 -7.88 5.85 -0.65
CA LEU A 278 -7.12 4.72 -1.22
C LEU A 278 -7.68 4.31 -2.60
N THR A 279 -7.71 5.27 -3.52
CA THR A 279 -8.08 5.07 -4.93
C THR A 279 -7.04 5.72 -5.86
N PRO A 280 -6.71 5.09 -7.00
CA PRO A 280 -5.93 5.69 -8.09
C PRO A 280 -6.40 7.06 -8.54
N ASN A 281 -7.71 7.29 -8.57
CA ASN A 281 -8.28 8.60 -8.91
C ASN A 281 -7.80 9.70 -7.95
N TYR A 282 -7.75 9.41 -6.65
CA TYR A 282 -7.21 10.33 -5.66
C TYR A 282 -5.70 10.53 -5.85
N LEU A 283 -4.94 9.47 -6.17
CA LEU A 283 -3.51 9.59 -6.43
C LEU A 283 -3.23 10.56 -7.58
N PHE A 284 -3.93 10.41 -8.72
CA PHE A 284 -3.76 11.32 -9.85
C PHE A 284 -4.06 12.77 -9.49
N ALA A 285 -5.15 13.01 -8.75
CA ALA A 285 -5.52 14.37 -8.31
C ALA A 285 -4.47 14.94 -7.36
N GLN A 286 -4.17 14.23 -6.26
CA GLN A 286 -3.32 14.74 -5.19
C GLN A 286 -1.84 14.84 -5.59
N PHE A 287 -1.34 13.93 -6.43
CA PHE A 287 0.05 13.95 -6.91
C PHE A 287 0.26 14.71 -8.22
N GLY A 288 -0.80 15.22 -8.86
CA GLY A 288 -0.74 15.89 -10.18
C GLY A 288 0.43 16.88 -10.30
N ARG A 289 0.58 17.75 -9.30
CA ARG A 289 1.65 18.78 -9.23
C ARG A 289 3.08 18.25 -9.09
N TYR A 290 3.25 17.00 -8.67
CA TYR A 290 4.55 16.37 -8.42
C TYR A 290 5.04 15.53 -9.61
N PHE A 291 4.14 15.08 -10.48
CA PHE A 291 4.54 14.27 -11.62
C PHE A 291 5.48 15.03 -12.56
N TYR A 292 6.57 14.38 -12.95
CA TYR A 292 7.64 14.94 -13.79
C TYR A 292 8.33 16.20 -13.21
N ASN A 293 8.06 16.54 -11.96
CA ASN A 293 8.61 17.69 -11.27
C ASN A 293 9.49 17.24 -10.09
N ASN A 294 10.41 18.11 -9.69
CA ASN A 294 11.35 17.89 -8.60
C ASN A 294 11.03 18.74 -7.37
N ASN A 295 9.73 18.87 -7.07
CA ASN A 295 9.18 19.77 -6.05
C ASN A 295 8.50 19.04 -4.90
N TYR A 296 8.40 17.70 -4.91
CA TYR A 296 7.85 16.96 -3.78
C TYR A 296 8.76 17.11 -2.55
N LYS A 297 8.15 17.45 -1.41
CA LYS A 297 8.78 17.53 -0.10
C LYS A 297 7.85 16.88 0.90
N ALA A 298 8.40 16.05 1.79
CA ALA A 298 7.61 15.41 2.83
C ALA A 298 7.17 16.46 3.86
N CYS A 299 5.95 16.30 4.38
CA CYS A 299 5.49 17.12 5.50
C CYS A 299 6.19 16.65 6.79
N GLU A 300 6.25 17.54 7.79
CA GLU A 300 6.67 17.13 9.13
C GLU A 300 5.62 16.17 9.72
N ALA A 301 6.08 15.04 10.25
CA ALA A 301 5.21 14.04 10.85
C ALA A 301 4.67 14.52 12.20
N GLU A 302 3.38 14.31 12.44
CA GLU A 302 2.80 14.68 13.72
C GLU A 302 3.24 13.72 14.82
N LYS A 303 3.68 14.30 15.93
CA LYS A 303 4.18 13.58 17.10
C LYS A 303 3.07 13.38 18.13
N PHE A 304 2.82 12.12 18.48
CA PHE A 304 1.90 11.69 19.53
C PHE A 304 2.60 10.83 20.57
N TYR A 305 1.90 10.53 21.67
CA TYR A 305 2.40 9.69 22.74
C TYR A 305 1.44 8.53 23.02
N VAL A 306 2.00 7.32 23.05
CA VAL A 306 1.26 6.08 23.31
C VAL A 306 1.77 5.44 24.61
N PRO A 307 0.90 5.04 25.54
CA PRO A 307 1.31 4.45 26.81
C PRO A 307 1.86 3.02 26.63
N LYS A 308 2.94 2.71 27.34
CA LYS A 308 3.45 1.34 27.54
C LYS A 308 2.78 0.70 28.76
N SER A 309 2.93 -0.61 28.92
CA SER A 309 2.39 -1.37 30.07
C SER A 309 2.90 -0.85 31.42
N ASN A 310 4.10 -0.28 31.46
CA ASN A 310 4.70 0.35 32.64
C ASN A 310 4.37 1.85 32.77
N PHE A 311 3.33 2.34 32.10
CA PHE A 311 2.88 3.75 32.07
C PHE A 311 3.85 4.76 31.44
N THR A 312 5.04 4.34 31.00
CA THR A 312 5.94 5.23 30.26
C THR A 312 5.42 5.48 28.84
N LEU A 313 5.78 6.63 28.26
CA LEU A 313 5.31 7.01 26.93
C LEU A 313 6.27 6.54 25.82
N ARG A 314 5.70 6.12 24.69
CA ARG A 314 6.39 5.94 23.42
C ARG A 314 5.99 7.07 22.49
N GLU A 315 6.97 7.62 21.78
CA GLU A 315 6.72 8.57 20.70
C GLU A 315 6.16 7.85 19.48
N ALA A 316 5.05 8.35 18.96
CA ALA A 316 4.38 7.86 17.77
C ALA A 316 4.37 8.96 16.72
N TYR A 317 5.04 8.72 15.59
CA TYR A 317 5.02 9.64 14.45
C TYR A 317 3.97 9.20 13.44
N ILE A 318 3.03 10.07 13.13
CA ILE A 318 2.01 9.82 12.12
C ILE A 318 2.37 10.60 10.87
N LEU A 319 2.58 9.86 9.79
CA LEU A 319 2.80 10.43 8.46
C LEU A 319 1.44 10.76 7.82
N PRO A 320 1.30 11.90 7.14
CA PRO A 320 0.20 12.12 6.22
C PRO A 320 0.09 10.99 5.19
N LEU A 321 -1.11 10.68 4.72
CA LEU A 321 -1.34 9.55 3.81
C LEU A 321 -0.44 9.62 2.56
N ILE A 322 -0.32 10.81 1.94
CA ILE A 322 0.51 11.02 0.75
C ILE A 322 1.99 10.67 1.01
N ASP A 323 2.51 11.08 2.15
CA ASP A 323 3.90 10.86 2.55
C ASP A 323 4.13 9.38 2.90
N ARG A 324 3.14 8.73 3.51
CA ARG A 324 3.15 7.28 3.74
C ARG A 324 3.17 6.50 2.42
N ILE A 325 2.42 6.93 1.40
CA ILE A 325 2.42 6.33 0.05
C ILE A 325 3.79 6.50 -0.61
N VAL A 326 4.36 7.70 -0.58
CA VAL A 326 5.70 7.93 -1.15
C VAL A 326 6.74 7.08 -0.43
N TYR A 327 6.74 7.09 0.91
CA TYR A 327 7.67 6.29 1.70
C TYR A 327 7.56 4.78 1.41
N MET A 328 6.33 4.26 1.33
CA MET A 328 6.06 2.87 0.96
C MET A 328 6.54 2.55 -0.47
N SER A 329 6.35 3.46 -1.43
CA SER A 329 6.79 3.26 -2.82
C SER A 329 8.31 3.26 -2.96
N ILE A 330 9.02 4.15 -2.24
CA ILE A 330 10.48 4.23 -2.22
C ILE A 330 11.07 2.94 -1.65
N VAL A 331 10.58 2.50 -0.49
CA VAL A 331 11.08 1.28 0.13
C VAL A 331 10.66 0.04 -0.66
N GLY A 332 9.48 0.06 -1.29
CA GLY A 332 9.01 -0.98 -2.18
C GLY A 332 9.96 -1.26 -3.35
N GLU A 333 10.52 -0.21 -3.96
CA GLU A 333 11.54 -0.31 -5.03
C GLU A 333 12.88 -0.91 -4.53
N LEU A 334 13.22 -0.67 -3.26
CA LEU A 334 14.46 -1.16 -2.64
C LEU A 334 14.29 -2.53 -1.98
N ALA A 335 13.06 -3.02 -1.83
CA ALA A 335 12.73 -4.10 -0.92
C ALA A 335 13.41 -5.43 -1.27
N GLU A 336 13.48 -5.77 -2.56
CA GLU A 336 14.10 -7.01 -3.02
C GLU A 336 15.62 -7.02 -2.75
N VAL A 337 16.31 -5.94 -3.12
CA VAL A 337 17.75 -5.77 -2.90
C VAL A 337 18.09 -5.75 -1.41
N ILE A 338 17.23 -5.13 -0.60
CA ILE A 338 17.36 -5.15 0.86
C ILE A 338 17.26 -6.59 1.37
N ASP A 339 16.23 -7.35 1.00
CA ASP A 339 16.01 -8.71 1.51
C ASP A 339 17.10 -9.69 1.06
N ASP A 340 17.56 -9.57 -0.19
CA ASP A 340 18.63 -10.41 -0.74
C ASP A 340 19.97 -10.19 -0.03
N SER A 341 20.15 -9.04 0.63
CA SER A 341 21.34 -8.75 1.43
C SER A 341 21.30 -9.35 2.84
N LEU A 342 20.13 -9.80 3.33
CA LEU A 342 19.96 -10.31 4.69
C LEU A 342 20.35 -11.78 4.80
N ILE A 343 20.95 -12.15 5.94
CA ILE A 343 21.30 -13.54 6.22
C ILE A 343 20.04 -14.40 6.52
N PRO A 344 20.07 -15.73 6.29
CA PRO A 344 18.91 -16.60 6.53
C PRO A 344 18.41 -16.65 7.99
N ASN A 345 19.29 -16.40 8.98
CA ASN A 345 18.95 -16.45 10.40
C ASN A 345 18.27 -15.17 10.94
N VAL A 346 17.91 -14.23 10.05
CA VAL A 346 17.07 -13.07 10.35
C VAL A 346 15.64 -13.37 9.90
N TYR A 347 14.71 -13.38 10.85
CA TYR A 347 13.33 -13.84 10.60
C TYR A 347 12.33 -12.69 10.48
N ALA A 348 12.56 -11.57 11.14
CA ALA A 348 11.60 -10.47 11.16
C ALA A 348 11.61 -9.64 9.88
N SER A 349 10.45 -9.04 9.55
CA SER A 349 10.26 -8.04 8.50
C SER A 349 10.95 -8.38 7.19
N ARG A 350 10.82 -9.64 6.76
CA ARG A 350 11.32 -10.14 5.47
C ARG A 350 10.39 -9.73 4.33
N TYR A 351 10.97 -9.38 3.19
CA TYR A 351 10.20 -8.98 2.00
C TYR A 351 9.33 -10.14 1.49
N ASN A 352 8.07 -9.84 1.17
CA ASN A 352 7.13 -10.82 0.66
C ASN A 352 7.23 -10.95 -0.86
N LYS A 353 7.94 -11.98 -1.33
CA LYS A 353 8.07 -12.30 -2.76
C LYS A 353 6.83 -13.02 -3.35
N HIS A 354 5.87 -13.43 -2.52
CA HIS A 354 4.74 -14.26 -2.95
C HIS A 354 3.41 -13.52 -3.03
N ASP A 355 3.20 -12.50 -2.18
CA ASP A 355 1.99 -11.67 -2.16
C ASP A 355 2.40 -10.21 -2.30
N THR A 356 2.15 -9.64 -3.48
CA THR A 356 2.51 -8.26 -3.82
C THR A 356 1.75 -7.23 -2.99
N ASN A 357 0.56 -7.59 -2.49
CA ASN A 357 -0.32 -6.67 -1.75
C ASN A 357 0.18 -6.40 -0.33
N LYS A 358 1.20 -7.12 0.15
CA LYS A 358 1.83 -6.90 1.46
C LYS A 358 3.32 -6.72 1.24
N LEU A 359 3.93 -5.73 1.89
CA LEU A 359 5.38 -5.56 1.79
C LEU A 359 6.11 -6.70 2.50
N LEU A 360 5.61 -7.10 3.68
CA LEU A 360 6.29 -8.02 4.58
C LEU A 360 5.60 -9.37 4.69
N ILE A 361 6.39 -10.43 4.93
CA ILE A 361 5.88 -11.73 5.34
C ILE A 361 5.28 -11.62 6.75
N ASN A 362 4.25 -12.42 7.04
CA ASN A 362 3.59 -12.43 8.33
C ASN A 362 4.59 -12.63 9.50
N GLY A 363 4.72 -11.62 10.36
CA GLY A 363 5.68 -11.61 11.46
C GLY A 363 5.41 -12.68 12.53
N VAL A 364 4.14 -13.07 12.74
CA VAL A 364 3.78 -14.13 13.71
C VAL A 364 4.30 -15.47 13.22
N GLU A 365 4.12 -15.79 11.94
CA GLU A 365 4.66 -17.01 11.35
C GLU A 365 6.18 -17.05 11.41
N GLN A 366 6.84 -15.94 11.11
CA GLN A 366 8.29 -15.83 11.21
C GLN A 366 8.81 -16.01 12.63
N TRP A 367 8.11 -15.44 13.63
CA TRP A 367 8.46 -15.63 15.04
C TRP A 367 8.30 -17.08 15.48
N ILE A 368 7.25 -17.76 15.00
CA ILE A 368 7.04 -19.20 15.24
C ILE A 368 8.19 -20.01 14.59
N LYS A 369 8.54 -19.72 13.34
CA LYS A 369 9.68 -20.37 12.64
C LYS A 369 10.98 -20.21 13.40
N LEU A 370 11.29 -18.99 13.87
CA LEU A 370 12.46 -18.73 14.71
C LEU A 370 12.45 -19.61 15.97
N LYS A 371 11.32 -19.69 16.67
CA LYS A 371 11.21 -20.53 17.87
C LYS A 371 11.46 -22.00 17.59
N TYR A 372 10.92 -22.53 16.49
CA TYR A 372 11.17 -23.91 16.08
C TYR A 372 12.66 -24.12 15.80
N LYS A 373 13.29 -23.22 15.03
CA LYS A 373 14.72 -23.32 14.71
C LYS A 373 15.60 -23.29 15.96
N LEU A 374 15.31 -22.38 16.90
CA LEU A 374 16.01 -22.34 18.20
C LEU A 374 15.85 -23.67 18.95
N SER A 375 14.64 -24.22 19.01
CA SER A 375 14.38 -25.51 19.67
C SER A 375 15.13 -26.68 19.01
N GLU A 376 15.23 -26.70 17.68
CA GLU A 376 16.00 -27.70 16.95
C GLU A 376 17.49 -27.61 17.24
N GLU A 377 18.09 -26.41 17.17
CA GLU A 377 19.51 -26.21 17.43
C GLU A 377 19.90 -26.58 18.86
N LEU A 378 19.03 -26.30 19.83
CA LEU A 378 19.24 -26.68 21.23
C LEU A 378 19.16 -28.19 21.47
N LYS A 379 18.62 -29.00 20.54
CA LYS A 379 18.58 -30.46 20.68
C LYS A 379 19.83 -31.14 20.14
N ILE A 380 20.64 -30.44 19.33
CA ILE A 380 21.82 -31.02 18.71
C ILE A 380 22.82 -31.44 19.80
N LYS A 381 23.23 -32.72 19.75
CA LYS A 381 24.29 -33.27 20.61
C LYS A 381 25.55 -33.55 19.80
N ILE A 382 26.70 -33.26 20.39
CA ILE A 382 28.03 -33.59 19.87
C ILE A 382 28.73 -34.39 20.97
N ASN A 383 29.19 -35.62 20.67
CA ASN A 383 29.83 -36.51 21.65
C ASN A 383 29.00 -36.74 22.92
N SER A 384 27.69 -36.96 22.77
CA SER A 384 26.71 -37.16 23.86
C SER A 384 26.43 -35.93 24.74
N GLU A 385 27.11 -34.82 24.53
CA GLU A 385 26.83 -33.54 25.19
C GLU A 385 26.04 -32.61 24.27
N TYR A 386 25.19 -31.75 24.83
CA TYR A 386 24.49 -30.75 24.04
C TYR A 386 25.45 -29.70 23.48
N LYS A 387 25.29 -29.38 22.19
CA LYS A 387 26.11 -28.38 21.48
C LYS A 387 26.01 -26.99 22.12
N TYR A 388 24.84 -26.65 22.64
CA TYR A 388 24.56 -25.36 23.27
C TYR A 388 23.85 -25.58 24.61
N ASN A 389 24.36 -24.92 25.66
CA ASN A 389 23.80 -24.97 27.03
C ASN A 389 23.47 -23.58 27.57
N CYS A 390 23.63 -22.54 26.76
CA CYS A 390 23.38 -21.17 27.17
C CYS A 390 22.78 -20.36 26.02
N ILE A 391 21.86 -19.45 26.33
CA ILE A 391 21.33 -18.45 25.40
C ILE A 391 21.72 -17.07 25.90
N LEU A 392 22.44 -16.32 25.09
CA LEU A 392 22.56 -14.89 25.27
C LEU A 392 21.36 -14.21 24.60
N HIS A 393 20.54 -13.53 25.40
CA HIS A 393 19.42 -12.72 24.93
C HIS A 393 19.80 -11.24 25.05
N VAL A 394 19.80 -10.52 23.93
CA VAL A 394 20.14 -9.09 23.86
C VAL A 394 18.98 -8.30 23.26
N ASP A 395 18.64 -7.20 23.91
CA ASP A 395 17.66 -6.19 23.46
C ASP A 395 18.42 -4.88 23.18
N ILE A 396 18.02 -4.13 22.15
CA ILE A 396 18.66 -2.86 21.78
C ILE A 396 17.86 -1.69 22.37
N LEU A 397 18.55 -0.74 22.98
CA LEU A 397 17.92 0.41 23.63
C LEU A 397 17.27 1.35 22.60
N ASN A 398 15.96 1.58 22.72
CA ASN A 398 15.16 2.50 21.88
C ASN A 398 15.51 2.40 20.39
N TYR A 399 15.52 1.16 19.87
CA TYR A 399 16.12 0.84 18.58
C TYR A 399 15.70 1.78 17.43
N PHE A 400 14.40 1.89 17.18
CA PHE A 400 13.87 2.73 16.09
C PHE A 400 14.18 4.22 16.23
N ASP A 401 14.38 4.73 17.44
CA ASP A 401 14.70 6.14 17.69
C ASP A 401 16.20 6.43 17.50
N ASN A 402 17.04 5.40 17.60
CA ASN A 402 18.50 5.50 17.54
C ASN A 402 19.11 5.11 16.19
N ILE A 403 18.31 4.68 15.20
CA ILE A 403 18.80 4.41 13.85
C ILE A 403 19.40 5.69 13.25
N ASP A 404 20.68 5.68 12.90
CA ASP A 404 21.33 6.82 12.25
C ASP A 404 20.89 6.92 10.78
N LYS A 405 20.24 8.04 10.43
CA LYS A 405 19.69 8.26 9.09
C LYS A 405 20.79 8.27 8.02
N LYS A 406 21.95 8.87 8.30
CA LYS A 406 23.05 8.97 7.33
C LYS A 406 23.67 7.60 7.06
N LEU A 407 23.95 6.85 8.13
CA LEU A 407 24.50 5.50 8.02
C LEU A 407 23.54 4.56 7.30
N LEU A 408 22.23 4.67 7.54
CA LEU A 408 21.22 3.91 6.80
C LEU A 408 21.29 4.20 5.30
N ILE A 409 21.30 5.48 4.90
CA ILE A 409 21.40 5.90 3.49
C ILE A 409 22.69 5.40 2.85
N GLU A 410 23.83 5.49 3.54
CA GLU A 410 25.10 4.95 3.03
C GLU A 410 25.05 3.44 2.81
N LYS A 411 24.45 2.68 3.75
CA LYS A 411 24.29 1.23 3.60
C LYS A 411 23.41 0.88 2.39
N LEU A 412 22.32 1.62 2.18
CA LEU A 412 21.44 1.42 1.03
C LEU A 412 22.14 1.71 -0.30
N LYS A 413 22.96 2.77 -0.37
CA LYS A 413 23.74 3.09 -1.58
C LYS A 413 24.72 1.98 -1.97
N ARG A 414 25.25 1.23 -1.00
CA ARG A 414 26.18 0.11 -1.25
C ARG A 414 25.51 -1.10 -1.89
N VAL A 415 24.19 -1.25 -1.75
CA VAL A 415 23.44 -2.40 -2.29
C VAL A 415 22.66 -2.07 -3.57
N ALA A 416 22.43 -0.79 -3.87
CA ALA A 416 21.71 -0.36 -5.07
C ALA A 416 22.34 -0.89 -6.37
N ILE A 417 21.51 -1.41 -7.27
CA ILE A 417 21.94 -2.06 -8.52
C ILE A 417 21.62 -1.26 -9.78
N ASN A 418 20.76 -0.24 -9.70
CA ASN A 418 20.33 0.56 -10.84
C ASN A 418 20.18 2.05 -10.48
N GLU A 419 20.08 2.90 -11.50
CA GLU A 419 19.97 4.37 -11.33
C GLU A 419 18.67 4.78 -10.62
N ASN A 420 17.55 4.10 -10.88
CA ASN A 420 16.28 4.39 -10.21
C ASN A 420 16.37 4.20 -8.70
N GLN A 421 17.00 3.11 -8.24
CA GLN A 421 17.21 2.84 -6.83
C GLN A 421 18.11 3.89 -6.17
N ILE A 422 19.14 4.38 -6.86
CA ILE A 422 19.97 5.48 -6.37
C ILE A 422 19.11 6.75 -6.19
N ASN A 423 18.27 7.07 -7.19
CA ASN A 423 17.36 8.22 -7.12
C ASN A 423 16.34 8.05 -5.98
N CYS A 424 15.76 6.86 -5.80
CA CYS A 424 14.89 6.51 -4.69
C CYS A 424 15.59 6.68 -3.33
N ILE A 425 16.86 6.31 -3.21
CA ILE A 425 17.65 6.50 -1.98
C ILE A 425 17.92 7.98 -1.72
N GLU A 426 18.18 8.79 -2.74
CA GLU A 426 18.30 10.24 -2.59
C GLU A 426 16.97 10.89 -2.16
N LEU A 427 15.85 10.39 -2.69
CA LEU A 427 14.53 10.81 -2.27
C LEU A 427 14.24 10.37 -0.82
N LEU A 428 14.60 9.14 -0.44
CA LEU A 428 14.51 8.63 0.93
C LEU A 428 15.31 9.49 1.90
N ASN A 429 16.52 9.89 1.52
CA ASN A 429 17.37 10.75 2.33
C ASN A 429 16.67 12.09 2.59
N LYS A 430 16.16 12.76 1.55
CA LYS A 430 15.40 14.01 1.70
C LYS A 430 14.15 13.81 2.58
N PHE A 431 13.40 12.74 2.35
CA PHE A 431 12.22 12.39 3.14
C PHE A 431 12.55 12.22 4.62
N LEU A 432 13.57 11.41 4.95
CA LEU A 432 13.96 11.10 6.32
C LEU A 432 14.44 12.35 7.09
N PHE A 433 15.05 13.32 6.43
CA PHE A 433 15.46 14.59 7.07
C PHE A 433 14.35 15.65 7.11
N GLN A 434 13.27 15.49 6.34
CA GLN A 434 12.12 16.40 6.33
C GLN A 434 11.01 15.99 7.28
N TYR A 435 10.71 14.68 7.40
CA TYR A 435 9.59 14.23 8.25
C TYR A 435 9.83 14.50 9.74
N SER A 436 11.09 14.65 10.17
CA SER A 436 11.46 14.95 11.55
C SER A 436 12.81 15.65 11.62
N GLU A 437 12.89 16.71 12.43
CA GLU A 437 14.13 17.46 12.72
C GLU A 437 15.24 16.63 13.37
N LYS A 438 14.92 15.44 13.91
CA LYS A 438 15.91 14.58 14.56
C LYS A 438 16.94 14.08 13.55
N SER A 439 18.21 14.03 13.93
CA SER A 439 19.26 13.40 13.11
C SER A 439 19.10 11.88 13.02
N ASN A 440 18.45 11.28 14.02
CA ASN A 440 18.30 9.84 14.19
C ASN A 440 16.82 9.47 14.27
N GLY A 441 16.57 8.20 13.98
CA GLY A 441 15.27 7.55 14.04
C GLY A 441 14.56 7.49 12.71
N ILE A 442 13.61 6.57 12.61
CA ILE A 442 12.71 6.41 11.47
C ILE A 442 11.26 6.28 11.96
N PRO A 443 10.24 6.54 11.13
CA PRO A 443 8.83 6.41 11.53
C PRO A 443 8.53 5.03 12.14
N GLN A 444 7.91 4.97 13.31
CA GLN A 444 7.53 3.70 13.95
C GLN A 444 6.17 3.21 13.45
N ASN A 445 5.90 1.91 13.63
CA ASN A 445 4.64 1.27 13.23
C ASN A 445 4.31 1.42 11.74
N ASN A 446 5.31 1.13 10.90
CA ASN A 446 5.20 1.14 9.45
C ASN A 446 6.04 -0.01 8.87
N ASP A 447 5.47 -0.80 7.98
CA ASP A 447 6.10 -1.94 7.33
C ASP A 447 7.38 -1.56 6.59
N ALA A 448 7.39 -0.41 5.91
CA ALA A 448 8.56 0.10 5.19
C ALA A 448 9.71 0.40 6.18
N SER A 449 9.40 1.05 7.31
CA SER A 449 10.38 1.26 8.38
C SER A 449 10.86 -0.04 9.00
N ALA A 450 10.00 -1.04 9.15
CA ALA A 450 10.38 -2.32 9.74
C ALA A 450 11.37 -3.09 8.84
N LEU A 451 11.23 -2.99 7.51
CA LEU A 451 12.19 -3.53 6.54
C LEU A 451 13.54 -2.80 6.63
N LEU A 452 13.52 -1.46 6.61
CA LEU A 452 14.73 -0.63 6.74
C LEU A 452 15.46 -0.87 8.07
N ALA A 453 14.70 -0.98 9.16
CA ALA A 453 15.23 -1.31 10.48
C ALA A 453 15.87 -2.70 10.47
N THR A 454 15.27 -3.68 9.80
CA THR A 454 15.88 -5.02 9.73
C THR A 454 17.19 -4.99 8.93
N PHE A 455 17.24 -4.22 7.85
CA PHE A 455 18.43 -4.01 7.03
C PHE A 455 19.58 -3.28 7.72
N TYR A 456 19.28 -2.30 8.58
CA TYR A 456 20.30 -1.48 9.24
C TYR A 456 21.34 -2.33 10.01
N LEU A 457 20.87 -3.41 10.65
CA LEU A 457 21.67 -4.37 11.40
C LEU A 457 22.39 -5.42 10.54
N ASN A 458 22.21 -5.44 9.22
CA ASN A 458 22.78 -6.47 8.33
C ASN A 458 24.30 -6.63 8.49
N GLN A 459 25.02 -5.52 8.68
CA GLN A 459 26.47 -5.56 8.95
C GLN A 459 26.79 -6.32 10.25
N VAL A 460 26.01 -6.10 11.31
CA VAL A 460 26.15 -6.78 12.59
C VAL A 460 25.83 -8.26 12.41
N ASP A 461 24.76 -8.57 11.67
CA ASP A 461 24.34 -9.95 11.39
C ASP A 461 25.42 -10.75 10.68
N THR A 462 25.94 -10.21 9.57
CA THR A 462 26.99 -10.83 8.78
C THR A 462 28.26 -11.01 9.60
N PHE A 463 28.63 -9.99 10.39
CA PHE A 463 29.79 -10.06 11.26
C PHE A 463 29.64 -11.14 12.34
N MET A 464 28.48 -11.22 12.99
CA MET A 464 28.24 -12.22 14.04
C MET A 464 28.11 -13.63 13.47
N GLN A 465 27.53 -13.80 12.28
CA GLN A 465 27.44 -15.10 11.61
C GLN A 465 28.82 -15.70 11.31
N ASN A 466 29.81 -14.86 11.01
CA ASN A 466 31.20 -15.29 10.83
C ASN A 466 31.88 -15.72 12.14
N HIS A 467 31.36 -15.31 13.30
CA HIS A 467 31.87 -15.69 14.62
C HIS A 467 31.13 -16.90 15.20
N THR A 468 29.83 -17.03 14.93
CA THR A 468 29.01 -18.15 15.42
C THR A 468 27.83 -18.45 14.51
N LEU A 469 27.63 -19.74 14.24
CA LEU A 469 26.44 -20.24 13.53
C LEU A 469 25.17 -20.22 14.41
N GLY A 470 25.32 -19.99 15.72
CA GLY A 470 24.23 -19.90 16.69
C GLY A 470 23.57 -18.53 16.79
N TYR A 471 23.84 -17.62 15.85
CA TYR A 471 23.26 -16.27 15.82
C TYR A 471 21.87 -16.26 15.17
N PHE A 472 20.88 -15.69 15.86
CA PHE A 472 19.50 -15.54 15.39
C PHE A 472 18.94 -14.17 15.78
N ARG A 473 18.12 -13.55 14.91
CA ARG A 473 17.55 -12.22 15.19
C ARG A 473 16.09 -12.08 14.76
N PHE A 474 15.33 -11.35 15.57
CA PHE A 474 13.98 -10.89 15.27
C PHE A 474 13.87 -9.38 15.57
N VAL A 475 13.98 -8.54 14.54
CA VAL A 475 14.09 -7.07 14.65
C VAL A 475 15.28 -6.69 15.54
N ASP A 476 15.04 -6.19 16.75
CA ASP A 476 16.02 -5.79 17.76
C ASP A 476 16.28 -6.87 18.82
N ASP A 477 15.47 -7.94 18.85
CA ASP A 477 15.65 -9.11 19.73
C ASP A 477 16.70 -10.06 19.11
N ILE A 478 17.90 -10.07 19.70
CA ILE A 478 19.03 -10.90 19.27
C ILE A 478 19.20 -12.07 20.24
N LYS A 479 19.33 -13.28 19.68
CA LYS A 479 19.56 -14.52 20.43
C LYS A 479 20.79 -15.24 19.90
N ILE A 480 21.73 -15.52 20.79
CA ILE A 480 22.97 -16.23 20.45
C ILE A 480 23.05 -17.50 21.29
N LEU A 481 23.06 -18.65 20.61
CA LEU A 481 23.26 -19.94 21.23
C LEU A 481 24.75 -20.15 21.53
N CYS A 482 25.06 -20.45 22.79
CA CYS A 482 26.40 -20.57 23.33
C CYS A 482 26.58 -21.91 24.05
N ARG A 483 27.80 -22.43 24.08
CA ARG A 483 28.20 -23.65 24.80
C ARG A 483 28.14 -23.44 26.31
N ASP A 484 28.60 -22.27 26.77
CA ASP A 484 28.64 -21.89 28.18
C ASP A 484 28.52 -20.37 28.36
N LYS A 485 28.49 -19.93 29.62
CA LYS A 485 28.40 -18.52 29.99
C LYS A 485 29.64 -17.69 29.61
N TYR A 486 30.82 -18.30 29.47
CA TYR A 486 32.05 -17.61 29.12
C TYR A 486 32.06 -17.25 27.64
N GLU A 487 31.60 -18.18 26.80
CA GLU A 487 31.36 -17.94 25.38
C GLU A 487 30.26 -16.88 25.18
N ALA A 488 29.18 -16.93 25.95
CA ALA A 488 28.14 -15.89 25.94
C ALA A 488 28.72 -14.50 26.25
N ARG A 489 29.56 -14.37 27.29
CA ARG A 489 30.24 -13.10 27.62
C ARG A 489 31.15 -12.62 26.49
N LYS A 490 31.92 -13.53 25.87
CA LYS A 490 32.77 -13.21 24.72
C LYS A 490 31.94 -12.66 23.56
N TYR A 491 30.86 -13.32 23.17
CA TYR A 491 30.00 -12.84 22.09
C TYR A 491 29.28 -11.55 22.43
N LEU A 492 28.91 -11.33 23.70
CA LEU A 492 28.33 -10.05 24.14
C LEU A 492 29.31 -8.89 23.92
N THR A 493 30.58 -9.04 24.31
CA THR A 493 31.59 -8.00 24.10
C THR A 493 31.81 -7.71 22.61
N ILE A 494 31.88 -8.76 21.78
CA ILE A 494 32.04 -8.63 20.33
C ILE A 494 30.83 -7.92 19.71
N LEU A 495 29.62 -8.34 20.07
CA LEU A 495 28.38 -7.74 19.59
C LEU A 495 28.26 -6.26 19.99
N GLU A 496 28.61 -5.92 21.23
CA GLU A 496 28.56 -4.53 21.72
C GLU A 496 29.51 -3.61 20.93
N GLN A 497 30.71 -4.11 20.59
CA GLN A 497 31.66 -3.35 19.76
C GLN A 497 31.10 -3.07 18.37
N GLU A 498 30.46 -4.05 17.72
CA GLU A 498 29.85 -3.84 16.40
C GLU A 498 28.58 -2.98 16.46
N LEU A 499 27.76 -3.11 17.50
CA LEU A 499 26.60 -2.24 17.69
C LEU A 499 27.02 -0.78 17.86
N LYS A 500 28.12 -0.51 18.58
CA LYS A 500 28.70 0.84 18.71
C LYS A 500 29.14 1.42 17.36
N ARG A 501 29.68 0.59 16.45
CA ARG A 501 29.99 1.03 15.07
C ARG A 501 28.75 1.41 14.27
N CYS A 502 27.58 0.90 14.66
CA CYS A 502 26.29 1.28 14.10
C CYS A 502 25.57 2.37 14.94
N HIS A 503 26.26 3.03 15.87
CA HIS A 503 25.69 4.04 16.79
C HIS A 503 24.53 3.52 17.66
N LEU A 504 24.52 2.22 17.95
CA LEU A 504 23.51 1.57 18.79
C LEU A 504 24.11 1.15 20.14
N SER A 505 23.23 0.95 21.12
CA SER A 505 23.61 0.51 22.47
C SER A 505 22.70 -0.61 22.94
N VAL A 506 23.28 -1.56 23.67
CA VAL A 506 22.52 -2.66 24.31
C VAL A 506 21.69 -2.14 25.47
N ASN A 507 20.52 -2.74 25.66
CA ASN A 507 19.68 -2.50 26.83
C ASN A 507 20.14 -3.40 27.98
N SER A 508 20.97 -2.87 28.87
CA SER A 508 21.60 -3.63 29.96
C SER A 508 20.59 -4.27 30.92
N GLN A 509 19.42 -3.65 31.14
CA GLN A 509 18.38 -4.18 32.03
C GLN A 509 17.65 -5.40 31.46
N LYS A 510 17.57 -5.49 30.13
CA LYS A 510 16.87 -6.59 29.44
C LYS A 510 17.82 -7.63 28.85
N THR A 511 19.11 -7.32 28.77
CA THR A 511 20.12 -8.26 28.29
C THR A 511 20.38 -9.31 29.37
N LYS A 512 20.24 -10.59 29.02
CA LYS A 512 20.35 -11.70 29.98
C LYS A 512 21.15 -12.85 29.37
N ILE A 513 21.90 -13.53 30.24
CA ILE A 513 22.53 -14.81 29.94
C ILE A 513 21.66 -15.86 30.63
N ILE A 514 21.09 -16.77 29.85
CA ILE A 514 20.16 -17.80 30.31
C ILE A 514 20.87 -19.14 30.21
N GLU A 515 21.01 -19.86 31.32
CA GLU A 515 21.56 -21.21 31.31
C GLU A 515 20.44 -22.22 31.01
N ILE A 516 20.72 -23.20 30.15
CA ILE A 516 19.76 -24.21 29.72
C ILE A 516 20.06 -25.54 30.41
N VAL A 517 19.19 -25.91 31.35
CA VAL A 517 19.30 -27.12 32.16
C VAL A 517 18.30 -28.20 31.74
N GLU A 518 18.64 -29.46 31.95
CA GLU A 518 17.77 -30.60 31.61
C GLU A 518 16.65 -30.79 32.65
N HIS A 519 16.95 -30.53 33.92
CA HIS A 519 16.01 -30.58 35.05
C HIS A 519 16.15 -29.33 35.91
N GLN A 520 15.08 -28.91 36.60
CA GLN A 520 15.12 -27.80 37.55
C GLN A 520 16.08 -28.13 38.69
N THR A 521 17.12 -27.32 38.85
CA THR A 521 17.96 -27.35 40.05
C THR A 521 17.28 -26.55 41.16
N GLU A 522 17.13 -27.14 42.36
CA GLU A 522 16.59 -26.43 43.51
C GLU A 522 17.47 -25.22 43.84
N ILE A 523 16.92 -24.04 43.58
CA ILE A 523 17.25 -22.69 44.07
C ILE A 523 18.72 -22.50 44.50
N LYS A 524 19.50 -21.80 43.66
CA LYS A 524 20.68 -21.06 44.11
C LYS A 524 20.49 -19.58 43.86
N THR A 525 20.61 -18.81 44.93
CA THR A 525 20.28 -17.39 45.07
C THR A 525 21.17 -16.41 44.30
N ASP A 526 22.12 -16.90 43.48
CA ASP A 526 23.11 -16.07 42.77
C ASP A 526 23.38 -16.49 41.30
N ILE A 527 22.46 -17.23 40.65
CA ILE A 527 22.67 -17.81 39.31
C ILE A 527 21.89 -17.03 38.22
N PRO A 528 22.43 -16.86 36.99
CA PRO A 528 21.65 -16.46 35.81
C PRO A 528 20.32 -17.22 35.70
N GLU A 529 19.28 -16.59 35.12
CA GLU A 529 17.98 -17.23 34.93
C GLU A 529 18.15 -18.62 34.27
N GLU A 530 17.76 -19.68 34.99
CA GLU A 530 17.77 -21.05 34.49
C GLU A 530 16.49 -21.30 33.69
N ASN A 531 16.62 -21.84 32.47
CA ASN A 531 15.48 -22.28 31.68
C ASN A 531 15.59 -23.77 31.36
N ILE A 532 14.50 -24.51 31.61
CA ILE A 532 14.46 -25.94 31.34
C ILE A 532 14.45 -26.15 29.83
N ARG A 533 15.30 -27.04 29.32
CA ARG A 533 15.35 -27.40 27.89
C ARG A 533 13.97 -27.85 27.37
N GLU A 534 13.16 -28.47 28.24
CA GLU A 534 11.77 -28.85 27.97
C GLU A 534 10.78 -27.67 27.83
N ASN A 535 11.05 -26.49 28.39
CA ASN A 535 10.20 -25.31 28.17
C ASN A 535 10.27 -24.83 26.72
N HIS A 536 11.39 -25.08 26.04
CA HIS A 536 11.51 -24.92 24.59
C HIS A 536 10.83 -26.05 23.79
N HIS A 537 10.28 -27.09 24.45
CA HIS A 537 9.37 -28.08 23.85
C HIS A 537 7.91 -27.63 23.92
N LYS A 538 7.49 -26.89 24.96
CA LYS A 538 6.16 -26.29 25.09
C LYS A 538 6.02 -24.99 24.29
N ILE A 539 6.46 -24.98 23.03
CA ILE A 539 6.23 -23.85 22.11
C ILE A 539 4.71 -23.61 21.93
N PHE A 540 3.93 -24.68 22.08
CA PHE A 540 2.49 -24.69 21.88
C PHE A 540 1.74 -24.73 23.22
N ASN A 541 1.10 -23.61 23.57
CA ASN A 541 0.08 -23.63 24.62
C ASN A 541 -1.18 -24.28 24.03
N LEU A 542 -1.47 -25.53 24.42
CA LEU A 542 -2.61 -26.30 23.88
C LEU A 542 -3.95 -25.59 24.11
N LYS A 543 -4.14 -24.90 25.25
CA LYS A 543 -5.37 -24.13 25.55
C LYS A 543 -5.53 -22.99 24.53
N LEU A 544 -4.52 -22.14 24.37
CA LEU A 544 -4.55 -21.02 23.42
C LEU A 544 -4.60 -21.50 21.96
N GLY A 545 -3.85 -22.55 21.63
CA GLY A 545 -3.83 -23.16 20.31
C GLY A 545 -5.18 -23.76 19.91
N LYS A 546 -5.88 -24.42 20.85
CA LYS A 546 -7.25 -24.91 20.65
C LYS A 546 -8.20 -23.76 20.36
N ILE A 547 -8.18 -22.69 21.18
CA ILE A 547 -9.01 -21.49 20.96
C ILE A 547 -8.77 -20.91 19.57
N LYS A 548 -7.49 -20.71 19.19
CA LYS A 548 -7.11 -20.15 17.88
C LYS A 548 -7.50 -21.05 16.69
N THR A 549 -7.41 -22.36 16.86
CA THR A 549 -7.81 -23.31 15.81
C THR A 549 -9.33 -23.31 15.65
N PHE A 550 -10.05 -23.34 16.77
CA PHE A 550 -11.50 -23.33 16.79
C PHE A 550 -12.06 -22.01 16.26
N SER A 551 -11.41 -20.88 16.53
CA SER A 551 -11.84 -19.56 16.01
C SER A 551 -11.74 -19.46 14.50
N LYS A 552 -10.82 -20.20 13.86
CA LYS A 552 -10.65 -20.27 12.40
C LYS A 552 -11.45 -21.40 11.73
N SER A 553 -12.22 -22.18 12.50
CA SER A 553 -12.97 -23.32 11.96
C SER A 553 -14.16 -22.85 11.12
N TYR A 554 -14.46 -23.54 10.01
CA TYR A 554 -15.71 -23.30 9.26
C TYR A 554 -16.97 -23.65 10.07
N ASN A 555 -16.84 -24.53 11.07
CA ASN A 555 -17.96 -24.95 11.91
C ASN A 555 -18.33 -23.84 12.93
N TYR A 556 -19.61 -23.42 12.90
CA TYR A 556 -20.15 -22.44 13.83
C TYR A 556 -20.00 -22.84 15.31
N GLN A 557 -20.27 -24.10 15.67
CA GLN A 557 -20.16 -24.58 17.05
C GLN A 557 -18.72 -24.49 17.58
N ASN A 558 -17.72 -24.76 16.73
CA ASN A 558 -16.32 -24.62 17.13
C ASN A 558 -15.96 -23.15 17.36
N ARG A 559 -16.37 -22.25 16.46
CA ARG A 559 -16.16 -20.82 16.62
C ARG A 559 -16.89 -20.28 17.85
N ASN A 560 -18.08 -20.79 18.15
CA ASN A 560 -18.82 -20.52 19.38
C ASN A 560 -18.02 -20.89 20.63
N LEU A 561 -17.54 -22.13 20.68
CA LEU A 561 -16.72 -22.61 21.79
C LEU A 561 -15.45 -21.77 21.95
N ALA A 562 -14.82 -21.35 20.85
CA ALA A 562 -13.67 -20.45 20.89
C ALA A 562 -14.03 -19.09 21.49
N PHE A 563 -15.18 -18.51 21.15
CA PHE A 563 -15.66 -17.24 21.70
C PHE A 563 -15.83 -17.33 23.22
N HIS A 564 -16.62 -18.29 23.73
CA HIS A 564 -16.82 -18.43 25.18
C HIS A 564 -15.52 -18.79 25.92
N SER A 565 -14.65 -19.60 25.31
CA SER A 565 -13.33 -19.90 25.88
C SER A 565 -12.45 -18.64 25.98
N ALA A 566 -12.54 -17.74 25.00
CA ALA A 566 -11.85 -16.45 25.04
C ALA A 566 -12.45 -15.50 26.09
N VAL A 567 -13.78 -15.49 26.26
CA VAL A 567 -14.45 -14.71 27.33
C VAL A 567 -14.06 -15.22 28.72
N ASN A 568 -13.98 -16.54 28.91
CA ASN A 568 -13.48 -17.13 30.16
C ASN A 568 -12.02 -16.72 30.40
N LEU A 569 -11.16 -16.84 29.38
CA LEU A 569 -9.76 -16.42 29.47
C LEU A 569 -9.63 -14.93 29.81
N LEU A 570 -10.48 -14.07 29.23
CA LEU A 570 -10.54 -12.65 29.58
C LEU A 570 -10.89 -12.49 31.07
N ASN A 571 -11.96 -13.11 31.55
CA ASN A 571 -12.39 -13.00 32.96
C ASN A 571 -11.33 -13.54 33.95
N GLU A 572 -10.62 -14.62 33.61
CA GLU A 572 -9.52 -15.18 34.41
C GLU A 572 -8.35 -14.21 34.58
N ASN A 573 -8.05 -13.39 33.55
CA ASN A 573 -6.84 -12.56 33.50
C ASN A 573 -7.09 -11.07 33.72
N ILE A 574 -8.35 -10.61 33.82
CA ILE A 574 -8.68 -9.17 33.92
C ILE A 574 -8.57 -8.59 35.34
N ASN A 575 -8.16 -9.41 36.32
CA ASN A 575 -8.20 -9.10 37.75
C ASN A 575 -7.68 -7.68 38.09
N ILE A 576 -8.36 -7.08 39.07
CA ILE A 576 -8.32 -5.65 39.42
C ILE A 576 -7.06 -5.29 40.23
N ASP A 577 -6.27 -6.28 40.67
CA ASP A 577 -5.12 -6.05 41.56
C ASP A 577 -3.80 -5.95 40.79
N GLY A 578 -3.04 -4.88 41.07
CA GLY A 578 -1.95 -4.31 40.28
C GLY A 578 -0.64 -5.11 40.15
N ASN A 579 -0.67 -6.44 40.19
CA ASN A 579 0.48 -7.31 39.95
C ASN A 579 0.24 -8.20 38.72
N GLU A 580 0.15 -7.58 37.55
CA GLU A 580 0.02 -8.29 36.28
C GLU A 580 1.39 -8.81 35.82
N ASN A 581 1.50 -10.11 35.53
CA ASN A 581 2.72 -10.66 34.91
C ASN A 581 2.65 -10.62 33.37
N ASP A 582 3.79 -10.72 32.70
CA ASP A 582 3.88 -10.66 31.23
C ASP A 582 3.01 -11.72 30.50
N GLU A 583 2.70 -12.83 31.17
CA GLU A 583 1.86 -13.89 30.63
C GLU A 583 0.37 -13.54 30.68
N GLN A 584 -0.10 -12.93 31.76
CA GLN A 584 -1.46 -12.40 31.90
C GLN A 584 -1.74 -11.33 30.84
N ALA A 585 -0.82 -10.39 30.62
CA ALA A 585 -0.97 -9.35 29.59
C ALA A 585 -1.09 -9.95 28.17
N LYS A 586 -0.31 -11.00 27.88
CA LYS A 586 -0.41 -11.74 26.60
C LYS A 586 -1.74 -12.47 26.46
N ASN A 587 -2.21 -13.11 27.53
CA ASN A 587 -3.49 -13.82 27.55
C ASN A 587 -4.66 -12.86 27.36
N LEU A 588 -4.64 -11.69 28.01
CA LEU A 588 -5.64 -10.63 27.82
C LEU A 588 -5.71 -10.18 26.37
N ARG A 589 -4.55 -9.82 25.78
CA ARG A 589 -4.49 -9.36 24.39
C ARG A 589 -4.98 -10.44 23.43
N PHE A 590 -4.59 -11.70 23.67
CA PHE A 590 -5.06 -12.84 22.88
C PHE A 590 -6.58 -13.02 22.99
N ALA A 591 -7.13 -13.02 24.20
CA ALA A 591 -8.56 -13.17 24.44
C ALA A 591 -9.37 -12.07 23.73
N LEU A 592 -8.98 -10.80 23.91
CA LEU A 592 -9.63 -9.66 23.27
C LEU A 592 -9.57 -9.74 21.74
N THR A 593 -8.42 -10.17 21.17
CA THR A 593 -8.29 -10.34 19.72
C THR A 593 -9.25 -11.41 19.18
N ILE A 594 -9.35 -12.55 19.86
CA ILE A 594 -10.26 -13.62 19.45
C ILE A 594 -11.73 -13.17 19.56
N ILE A 595 -12.10 -12.47 20.63
CA ILE A 595 -13.44 -11.93 20.83
C ILE A 595 -13.78 -10.91 19.73
N GLU A 596 -12.85 -10.01 19.40
CA GLU A 596 -13.02 -9.05 18.30
C GLU A 596 -13.21 -9.76 16.95
N ASP A 597 -12.30 -10.68 16.59
CA ASP A 597 -12.31 -11.37 15.30
C ASP A 597 -13.58 -12.19 15.09
N LEU A 598 -14.01 -12.92 16.12
CA LEU A 598 -15.27 -13.69 16.07
C LEU A 598 -16.49 -12.76 16.07
N GLY A 599 -16.44 -11.66 16.83
CA GLY A 599 -17.47 -10.65 16.84
C GLY A 599 -17.73 -10.00 15.49
N LYS A 600 -16.67 -9.74 14.68
CA LYS A 600 -16.81 -9.26 13.30
C LYS A 600 -17.64 -10.20 12.43
N SER A 601 -17.51 -11.51 12.65
CA SER A 601 -18.32 -12.55 11.99
C SER A 601 -19.72 -12.73 12.62
N LYS A 602 -20.16 -11.82 13.51
CA LYS A 602 -21.41 -11.88 14.29
C LYS A 602 -21.54 -13.13 15.16
N ILE A 603 -20.41 -13.75 15.51
CA ILE A 603 -20.39 -14.95 16.34
C ILE A 603 -20.56 -14.51 17.81
N HIS A 604 -21.64 -14.99 18.42
CA HIS A 604 -22.07 -14.77 19.81
C HIS A 604 -22.27 -13.33 20.29
N PHE A 605 -23.04 -12.55 19.51
CA PHE A 605 -23.83 -11.42 20.00
C PHE A 605 -25.37 -11.64 19.88
N LEU A 606 -25.79 -12.80 19.34
CA LEU A 606 -27.17 -13.10 18.90
C LEU A 606 -28.02 -13.99 19.85
N THR A 607 -27.56 -14.33 21.05
CA THR A 607 -28.32 -15.28 21.89
C THR A 607 -29.47 -14.60 22.65
N ASN A 608 -30.61 -14.46 21.97
CA ASN A 608 -31.94 -14.39 22.60
C ASN A 608 -32.97 -15.35 21.93
N GLU A 609 -32.65 -16.04 20.82
CA GLU A 609 -33.67 -16.82 20.07
C GLU A 609 -33.71 -18.33 20.36
N LEU A 610 -32.83 -18.87 21.19
CA LEU A 610 -32.78 -20.32 21.46
C LEU A 610 -33.42 -20.76 22.78
N GLU A 611 -34.27 -19.93 23.40
CA GLU A 611 -35.07 -20.37 24.56
C GLU A 611 -36.39 -21.08 24.17
N ASN A 612 -36.79 -21.08 22.89
CA ASN A 612 -38.10 -21.60 22.47
C ASN A 612 -38.09 -22.92 21.67
N ASP A 613 -36.95 -23.52 21.37
CA ASP A 613 -36.91 -24.84 20.72
C ASP A 613 -36.29 -25.88 21.65
N GLY A 614 -37.12 -26.82 22.11
CA GLY A 614 -36.86 -27.80 23.16
C GLY A 614 -35.82 -28.88 22.84
N ASN A 615 -34.75 -28.57 22.13
CA ASN A 615 -33.70 -29.51 21.70
C ASN A 615 -32.27 -29.07 22.09
N VAL A 616 -32.10 -28.47 23.28
CA VAL A 616 -30.77 -28.32 23.90
C VAL A 616 -30.59 -29.37 25.01
N GLN A 617 -30.65 -30.64 24.62
CA GLN A 617 -30.10 -31.75 25.41
C GLN A 617 -28.98 -32.41 24.61
N THR A 618 -27.87 -31.70 24.36
CA THR A 618 -26.56 -32.30 24.03
C THR A 618 -25.43 -31.25 23.96
N LEU A 619 -25.42 -30.27 24.85
CA LEU A 619 -24.15 -29.63 25.22
C LEU A 619 -23.65 -30.37 26.46
N GLY A 620 -22.71 -31.29 26.22
CA GLY A 620 -22.12 -32.12 27.24
C GLY A 620 -21.68 -31.29 28.44
N LYS A 621 -22.07 -31.79 29.62
CA LYS A 621 -21.48 -31.47 30.93
C LYS A 621 -19.96 -31.63 30.85
N LEU A 622 -19.26 -30.62 30.39
CA LEU A 622 -17.81 -30.48 30.54
C LEU A 622 -17.56 -29.05 30.99
N GLU A 623 -17.16 -28.93 32.26
CA GLU A 623 -16.76 -27.73 33.01
C GLU A 623 -17.92 -26.87 33.54
N SER A 624 -18.23 -27.09 34.82
CA SER A 624 -19.25 -26.42 35.64
C SER A 624 -18.99 -24.92 35.94
N HIS A 625 -18.17 -24.23 35.16
CA HIS A 625 -17.74 -22.84 35.39
C HIS A 625 -17.68 -21.98 34.11
N ALA A 626 -18.22 -22.44 32.97
CA ALA A 626 -18.17 -21.67 31.73
C ALA A 626 -19.17 -20.50 31.72
N LEU A 627 -18.72 -19.29 31.39
CA LEU A 627 -19.58 -18.12 31.15
C LEU A 627 -20.31 -18.30 29.81
N THR A 628 -21.56 -18.78 29.86
CA THR A 628 -22.33 -19.17 28.65
C THR A 628 -23.42 -18.18 28.26
N THR A 629 -23.73 -17.17 29.07
CA THR A 629 -24.86 -16.26 28.81
C THR A 629 -24.44 -14.89 28.27
N LYS A 630 -25.37 -14.20 27.58
CA LYS A 630 -25.18 -12.82 27.12
C LYS A 630 -24.91 -11.85 28.29
N SER A 631 -25.58 -12.07 29.43
CA SER A 631 -25.36 -11.33 30.68
C SER A 631 -23.94 -11.50 31.23
N ASP A 632 -23.39 -12.71 31.19
CA ASP A 632 -22.03 -12.98 31.64
C ASP A 632 -21.00 -12.24 30.80
N PHE A 633 -21.20 -12.23 29.48
CA PHE A 633 -20.35 -11.49 28.56
C PHE A 633 -20.36 -9.98 28.84
N HIS A 634 -21.53 -9.38 29.05
CA HIS A 634 -21.61 -7.97 29.44
C HIS A 634 -20.93 -7.70 30.78
N LEU A 635 -21.05 -8.59 31.76
CA LEU A 635 -20.40 -8.44 33.05
C LEU A 635 -18.87 -8.40 32.89
N VAL A 636 -18.30 -9.30 32.09
CA VAL A 636 -16.85 -9.33 31.82
C VAL A 636 -16.41 -8.08 31.06
N LEU A 637 -17.15 -7.64 30.05
CA LEU A 637 -16.84 -6.41 29.33
C LEU A 637 -16.96 -5.16 30.21
N LYS A 638 -17.95 -5.09 31.12
CA LYS A 638 -18.03 -4.00 32.11
C LYS A 638 -16.80 -3.96 33.01
N LYS A 639 -16.28 -5.13 33.44
CA LYS A 639 -15.00 -5.19 34.16
C LYS A 639 -13.85 -4.65 33.30
N ALA A 640 -13.83 -4.99 32.02
CA ALA A 640 -12.83 -4.48 31.08
C ALA A 640 -12.88 -2.95 30.95
N VAL A 641 -14.07 -2.37 30.78
CA VAL A 641 -14.28 -0.91 30.75
C VAL A 641 -13.79 -0.25 32.04
N LYS A 642 -14.12 -0.81 33.20
CA LYS A 642 -13.67 -0.28 34.50
C LYS A 642 -12.15 -0.35 34.65
N SER A 643 -11.50 -1.37 34.06
CA SER A 643 -10.05 -1.54 34.13
C SER A 643 -9.28 -0.57 33.22
N LEU A 644 -9.92 0.16 32.31
CA LEU A 644 -9.23 1.07 31.37
C LEU A 644 -8.43 2.18 32.06
N LYS A 645 -8.84 2.59 33.26
CA LYS A 645 -8.11 3.57 34.09
C LYS A 645 -6.75 3.02 34.57
N ASP A 646 -6.65 1.71 34.78
CA ASP A 646 -5.45 1.04 35.30
C ASP A 646 -4.66 0.35 34.18
N LYS A 647 -5.35 -0.03 33.09
CA LYS A 647 -4.81 -0.77 31.94
C LYS A 647 -5.02 0.01 30.63
N PRO A 648 -4.26 1.08 30.38
CA PRO A 648 -4.50 1.95 29.22
C PRO A 648 -4.19 1.29 27.86
N TRP A 649 -3.34 0.27 27.82
CA TRP A 649 -2.94 -0.39 26.57
C TRP A 649 -4.02 -1.27 25.94
N ILE A 650 -5.03 -1.71 26.71
CA ILE A 650 -6.15 -2.53 26.18
C ILE A 650 -7.30 -1.69 25.58
N THR A 651 -7.28 -0.35 25.75
CA THR A 651 -8.40 0.53 25.38
C THR A 651 -8.86 0.35 23.94
N HIS A 652 -7.94 0.24 22.98
CA HIS A 652 -8.29 0.07 21.56
C HIS A 652 -9.09 -1.20 21.28
N GLN A 653 -8.65 -2.35 21.82
CA GLN A 653 -9.35 -3.62 21.61
C GLN A 653 -10.72 -3.63 22.29
N VAL A 654 -10.81 -3.06 23.50
CA VAL A 654 -12.10 -2.93 24.21
C VAL A 654 -13.06 -2.03 23.42
N CYS A 655 -12.60 -0.89 22.90
CA CYS A 655 -13.42 -0.01 22.07
C CYS A 655 -13.88 -0.69 20.77
N LYS A 656 -13.01 -1.46 20.10
CA LYS A 656 -13.36 -2.26 18.92
C LYS A 656 -14.46 -3.27 19.23
N ILE A 657 -14.35 -4.04 20.32
CA ILE A 657 -15.39 -4.99 20.73
C ILE A 657 -16.70 -4.26 21.06
N LEU A 658 -16.65 -3.15 21.80
CA LEU A 658 -17.84 -2.36 22.14
C LEU A 658 -18.50 -1.71 20.92
N SER A 659 -17.76 -1.49 19.82
CA SER A 659 -18.32 -0.97 18.57
C SER A 659 -19.19 -1.99 17.83
N LEU A 660 -19.06 -3.28 18.17
CA LEU A 660 -19.88 -4.38 17.64
C LEU A 660 -21.18 -4.60 18.42
N VAL A 661 -21.32 -3.99 19.61
CA VAL A 661 -22.51 -4.06 20.45
C VAL A 661 -23.58 -3.11 19.90
N ASP A 662 -24.84 -3.56 19.87
CA ASP A 662 -25.99 -2.75 19.44
C ASP A 662 -26.14 -1.46 20.26
N GLU A 663 -26.55 -0.36 19.62
CA GLU A 663 -26.59 0.98 20.24
C GLU A 663 -27.39 1.03 21.55
N ASN A 664 -28.56 0.38 21.59
CA ASN A 664 -29.41 0.35 22.78
C ASN A 664 -28.77 -0.44 23.92
N GLU A 665 -28.17 -1.58 23.60
CA GLU A 665 -27.48 -2.42 24.56
C GLU A 665 -26.25 -1.74 25.13
N PHE A 666 -25.52 -1.02 24.26
CA PHE A 666 -24.37 -0.23 24.67
C PHE A 666 -24.75 0.87 25.67
N LYS A 667 -25.83 1.62 25.39
CA LYS A 667 -26.35 2.69 26.25
C LYS A 667 -26.75 2.17 27.63
N ILE A 668 -27.44 1.02 27.68
CA ILE A 668 -27.92 0.43 28.94
C ILE A 668 -26.77 -0.14 29.76
N ASN A 669 -25.81 -0.81 29.11
CA ASN A 669 -24.85 -1.64 29.82
C ASN A 669 -23.46 -1.02 30.03
N PHE A 670 -23.00 -0.08 29.21
CA PHE A 670 -21.60 0.36 29.25
C PHE A 670 -21.41 1.87 29.32
N LEU A 671 -22.41 2.67 28.89
CA LEU A 671 -22.26 4.12 28.80
C LEU A 671 -21.96 4.78 30.15
N GLN A 672 -22.61 4.35 31.23
CA GLN A 672 -22.42 4.94 32.56
C GLN A 672 -21.00 4.68 33.07
N GLU A 673 -20.51 3.44 32.98
CA GLU A 673 -19.13 3.12 33.36
C GLU A 673 -18.11 3.92 32.53
N LEU A 674 -18.33 4.03 31.22
CA LEU A 674 -17.42 4.75 30.32
C LEU A 674 -17.44 6.26 30.60
N LYS A 675 -18.61 6.85 30.87
CA LYS A 675 -18.76 8.26 31.23
C LYS A 675 -18.01 8.59 32.52
N VAL A 676 -18.06 7.72 33.54
CA VAL A 676 -17.27 7.88 34.77
C VAL A 676 -15.77 7.88 34.48
N VAL A 677 -15.31 7.05 33.55
CA VAL A 677 -13.89 6.99 33.15
C VAL A 677 -13.45 8.29 32.46
N ILE A 678 -14.28 8.87 31.59
CA ILE A 678 -13.94 10.10 30.84
C ILE A 678 -14.05 11.35 31.71
N MET A 679 -15.10 11.46 32.51
CA MET A 679 -15.45 12.70 33.24
C MET A 679 -14.63 12.90 34.52
N ASN A 680 -13.96 11.85 35.01
CA ASN A 680 -13.20 11.94 36.26
C ASN A 680 -11.74 12.30 35.98
N ASP A 681 -11.41 13.57 36.20
CA ASP A 681 -10.06 14.13 36.00
C ASP A 681 -8.97 13.38 36.78
N LYS A 682 -9.31 12.68 37.88
CA LYS A 682 -8.32 11.89 38.66
C LYS A 682 -7.71 10.74 37.88
N PHE A 683 -8.37 10.24 36.85
CA PHE A 683 -7.88 9.10 36.09
C PHE A 683 -6.79 9.46 35.06
N ASN A 684 -6.60 10.75 34.75
CA ASN A 684 -5.52 11.23 33.87
C ASN A 684 -5.36 10.43 32.57
N LEU A 685 -6.47 10.21 31.84
CA LEU A 685 -6.46 9.40 30.63
C LEU A 685 -5.49 9.95 29.58
N TYR A 686 -4.71 9.05 28.96
CA TYR A 686 -3.82 9.40 27.85
C TYR A 686 -4.61 9.86 26.62
N SER A 687 -4.04 10.74 25.80
CA SER A 687 -4.68 11.20 24.55
C SER A 687 -5.03 10.03 23.62
N TYR A 688 -4.19 8.99 23.56
CA TYR A 688 -4.50 7.73 22.88
C TYR A 688 -5.80 7.09 23.36
N GLN A 689 -6.02 6.99 24.67
CA GLN A 689 -7.25 6.39 25.21
C GLN A 689 -8.47 7.25 24.89
N GLN A 690 -8.35 8.56 25.12
CA GLN A 690 -9.44 9.49 24.89
C GLN A 690 -9.85 9.48 23.41
N PHE A 691 -8.89 9.49 22.49
CA PHE A 691 -9.14 9.36 21.05
C PHE A 691 -10.00 8.13 20.72
N GLN A 692 -9.59 6.95 21.20
CA GLN A 692 -10.32 5.69 20.96
C GLN A 692 -11.72 5.70 21.55
N ILE A 693 -11.89 6.30 22.75
CA ILE A 693 -13.17 6.38 23.44
C ILE A 693 -14.14 7.36 22.75
N TRP A 694 -13.66 8.54 22.33
CA TRP A 694 -14.49 9.52 21.64
C TRP A 694 -14.95 9.05 20.25
N LEU A 695 -14.11 8.31 19.53
CA LEU A 695 -14.53 7.64 18.30
C LEU A 695 -15.61 6.58 18.55
N LEU A 696 -15.57 5.87 19.67
CA LEU A 696 -16.59 4.89 20.04
C LEU A 696 -17.93 5.58 20.31
N LEU A 697 -17.90 6.69 21.07
CA LEU A 697 -19.09 7.50 21.34
C LEU A 697 -19.69 8.07 20.05
N ALA A 698 -18.85 8.48 19.09
CA ALA A 698 -19.29 8.92 17.77
C ALA A 698 -19.92 7.76 16.99
N LYS A 699 -19.28 6.57 16.97
CA LYS A 699 -19.81 5.37 16.31
C LYS A 699 -21.18 4.95 16.86
N GLN A 700 -21.34 5.00 18.18
CA GLN A 700 -22.56 4.64 18.90
C GLN A 700 -23.61 5.77 18.95
N LYS A 701 -23.32 6.92 18.31
CA LYS A 701 -24.23 8.09 18.20
C LYS A 701 -24.80 8.53 19.55
N ILE A 702 -23.93 8.60 20.57
CA ILE A 702 -24.34 8.91 21.94
C ILE A 702 -24.65 10.39 22.12
N ILE A 703 -25.92 10.70 22.42
CA ILE A 703 -26.37 12.07 22.76
C ILE A 703 -26.44 12.18 24.28
N ASP A 704 -25.54 12.95 24.88
CA ASP A 704 -25.49 13.23 26.32
C ASP A 704 -25.03 14.68 26.54
N SER A 705 -25.72 15.44 27.38
CA SER A 705 -25.48 16.88 27.57
C SER A 705 -24.08 17.18 28.11
N ASP A 706 -23.60 16.36 29.04
CA ASP A 706 -22.33 16.60 29.74
C ASP A 706 -21.16 16.32 28.78
N LEU A 707 -21.27 15.24 27.99
CA LEU A 707 -20.28 14.91 26.97
C LEU A 707 -20.23 15.95 25.84
N ILE A 708 -21.38 16.45 25.39
CA ILE A 708 -21.44 17.51 24.37
C ILE A 708 -20.81 18.81 24.89
N GLN A 709 -21.10 19.18 26.15
CA GLN A 709 -20.51 20.36 26.77
C GLN A 709 -19.00 20.22 26.92
N LEU A 710 -18.52 19.07 27.40
CA LEU A 710 -17.08 18.78 27.54
C LEU A 710 -16.37 18.84 26.19
N ALA A 711 -16.90 18.19 25.16
CA ALA A 711 -16.32 18.19 23.82
C ALA A 711 -16.27 19.62 23.23
N SER A 712 -17.35 20.40 23.38
CA SER A 712 -17.41 21.78 22.90
C SER A 712 -16.36 22.66 23.57
N GLN A 713 -16.22 22.58 24.90
CA GLN A 713 -15.22 23.31 25.67
C GLN A 713 -13.78 22.93 25.27
N LYS A 714 -13.50 21.64 25.08
CA LYS A 714 -12.17 21.16 24.69
C LYS A 714 -11.78 21.57 23.28
N ILE A 715 -12.72 21.58 22.33
CA ILE A 715 -12.50 22.09 20.97
C ILE A 715 -12.28 23.61 20.97
N GLU A 716 -12.95 24.36 21.85
CA GLU A 716 -12.72 25.80 22.02
C GLU A 716 -11.29 26.09 22.54
N ILE A 717 -10.83 25.30 23.52
CA ILE A 717 -9.47 25.43 24.07
C ILE A 717 -8.41 25.02 23.03
N ASN A 718 -8.69 23.96 22.26
CA ASN A 718 -7.80 23.33 21.28
C ASN A 718 -6.34 23.16 21.76
N ASP A 719 -6.16 22.42 22.85
CA ASP A 719 -4.84 22.14 23.42
C ASP A 719 -3.96 21.33 22.44
N LYS A 720 -2.79 21.88 22.10
CA LYS A 720 -1.79 21.27 21.21
C LYS A 720 -1.25 19.94 21.71
N THR A 721 -1.36 19.65 23.00
CA THR A 721 -0.95 18.35 23.58
C THR A 721 -2.00 17.26 23.40
N GLN A 722 -3.25 17.63 23.05
CA GLN A 722 -4.40 16.73 22.93
C GLN A 722 -4.96 16.69 21.50
N LYS A 723 -4.12 16.92 20.48
CA LYS A 723 -4.54 17.02 19.07
C LYS A 723 -5.45 15.88 18.62
N ALA A 724 -5.08 14.64 18.95
CA ALA A 724 -5.85 13.46 18.59
C ALA A 724 -7.22 13.44 19.28
N THR A 725 -7.25 13.73 20.58
CA THR A 725 -8.50 13.85 21.34
C THR A 725 -9.44 14.87 20.70
N THR A 726 -8.94 16.07 20.38
CA THR A 726 -9.75 17.13 19.74
C THR A 726 -10.30 16.67 18.39
N ALA A 727 -9.49 15.97 17.58
CA ALA A 727 -9.94 15.41 16.31
C ALA A 727 -11.09 14.41 16.47
N ALA A 728 -11.02 13.51 17.46
CA ALA A 728 -12.13 12.59 17.75
C ALA A 728 -13.38 13.32 18.28
N MET A 729 -13.20 14.36 19.10
CA MET A 729 -14.32 15.19 19.58
C MET A 729 -15.00 15.97 18.45
N ILE A 730 -14.25 16.45 17.44
CA ILE A 730 -14.81 17.06 16.22
C ILE A 730 -15.75 16.08 15.54
N LEU A 731 -15.30 14.83 15.30
CA LEU A 731 -16.13 13.79 14.69
C LEU A 731 -17.36 13.45 15.54
N TYR A 732 -17.20 13.38 16.86
CA TYR A 732 -18.30 13.17 17.79
C TYR A 732 -19.37 14.26 17.66
N LEU A 733 -19.00 15.54 17.79
CA LEU A 733 -19.94 16.64 17.66
C LEU A 733 -20.56 16.73 16.26
N SER A 734 -19.80 16.46 15.20
CA SER A 734 -20.33 16.35 13.83
C SER A 734 -21.36 15.22 13.66
N THR A 735 -21.34 14.22 14.55
CA THR A 735 -22.31 13.13 14.55
C THR A 735 -23.57 13.48 15.34
N VAL A 736 -23.43 14.13 16.50
CA VAL A 736 -24.53 14.27 17.47
C VAL A 736 -25.21 15.64 17.45
N ASP A 737 -24.51 16.70 17.03
CA ASP A 737 -25.05 18.06 16.94
C ASP A 737 -25.25 18.47 15.47
N LYS A 738 -26.52 18.62 15.08
CA LYS A 738 -26.92 19.02 13.72
C LYS A 738 -26.38 20.39 13.31
N ASN A 739 -26.18 21.30 14.27
CA ASN A 739 -25.72 22.66 14.00
C ASN A 739 -24.19 22.77 13.98
N PHE A 740 -23.48 21.79 14.53
CA PHE A 740 -22.03 21.85 14.68
C PHE A 740 -21.29 21.96 13.35
N LYS A 741 -21.77 21.34 12.27
CA LYS A 741 -21.12 21.42 10.94
C LYS A 741 -20.97 22.88 10.44
N ARG A 742 -21.95 23.74 10.71
CA ARG A 742 -21.87 25.17 10.38
C ARG A 742 -20.80 25.89 11.19
N ILE A 743 -20.71 25.56 12.48
CA ILE A 743 -19.69 26.09 13.40
C ILE A 743 -18.30 25.63 12.96
N LEU A 744 -18.17 24.34 12.63
CA LEU A 744 -16.94 23.72 12.16
C LEU A 744 -16.44 24.37 10.87
N LEU A 745 -17.31 24.61 9.89
CA LEU A 745 -16.93 25.28 8.64
C LEU A 745 -16.42 26.70 8.92
N ARG A 746 -17.08 27.45 9.81
CA ARG A 746 -16.62 28.79 10.21
C ARG A 746 -15.25 28.73 10.88
N LYS A 747 -15.09 27.87 11.90
CA LYS A 747 -13.82 27.71 12.63
C LYS A 747 -12.69 27.25 11.70
N LEU A 748 -12.98 26.37 10.73
CA LEU A 748 -12.00 25.91 9.74
C LEU A 748 -11.50 27.08 8.89
N LYS A 749 -12.37 27.99 8.45
CA LYS A 749 -11.97 29.24 7.76
C LYS A 749 -11.07 30.13 8.62
N GLU A 750 -11.26 30.11 9.93
CA GLU A 750 -10.42 30.80 10.93
C GLU A 750 -9.12 30.04 11.24
N LYS A 751 -8.81 28.95 10.51
CA LYS A 751 -7.62 28.10 10.67
C LYS A 751 -7.45 27.55 12.09
N PHE A 752 -8.55 27.15 12.74
CA PHE A 752 -8.50 26.65 14.11
C PHE A 752 -7.78 25.30 14.25
N THR A 753 -7.76 24.46 13.21
CA THR A 753 -7.15 23.12 13.26
C THR A 753 -5.63 23.20 13.30
N ASP A 754 -5.00 22.38 14.14
CA ASP A 754 -3.54 22.27 14.25
C ASP A 754 -3.06 20.93 13.68
N GLY A 755 -2.44 20.97 12.50
CA GLY A 755 -1.87 19.80 11.81
C GLY A 755 -2.83 19.08 10.86
N TYR A 756 -2.30 18.04 10.21
CA TYR A 756 -2.98 17.11 9.32
C TYR A 756 -4.14 16.39 10.02
N PHE A 757 -3.95 15.91 11.26
CA PHE A 757 -4.88 15.00 11.93
C PHE A 757 -6.23 15.68 12.25
N GLN A 758 -6.19 16.88 12.82
CA GLN A 758 -7.40 17.68 13.09
C GLN A 758 -8.06 18.16 11.79
N ASN A 759 -7.26 18.55 10.79
CA ASN A 759 -7.77 19.01 9.50
C ASN A 759 -8.52 17.88 8.78
N ARG A 760 -7.94 16.66 8.76
CA ARG A 760 -8.59 15.46 8.22
C ARG A 760 -9.91 15.15 8.92
N ALA A 761 -9.95 15.17 10.25
CA ALA A 761 -11.19 14.97 11.01
C ALA A 761 -12.25 16.03 10.71
N ALA A 762 -11.85 17.31 10.56
CA ALA A 762 -12.75 18.39 10.18
C ALA A 762 -13.34 18.18 8.78
N LEU A 763 -12.53 17.79 7.79
CA LEU A 763 -12.99 17.49 6.43
C LEU A 763 -13.98 16.32 6.40
N ILE A 764 -13.70 15.26 7.17
CA ILE A 764 -14.62 14.13 7.35
C ILE A 764 -15.94 14.61 7.98
N GLY A 765 -15.89 15.43 9.04
CA GLY A 765 -17.08 15.98 9.70
C GLY A 765 -17.93 16.89 8.81
N LEU A 766 -17.29 17.61 7.88
CA LEU A 766 -17.94 18.53 6.94
C LEU A 766 -18.54 17.86 5.71
N ARG A 767 -18.28 16.57 5.46
CA ARG A 767 -18.86 15.88 4.31
C ARG A 767 -20.38 15.96 4.29
N SER A 768 -20.94 16.02 3.09
CA SER A 768 -22.36 16.24 2.79
C SER A 768 -22.97 17.52 3.34
N PHE A 769 -22.16 18.45 3.86
CA PHE A 769 -22.68 19.72 4.36
C PHE A 769 -22.84 20.74 3.23
N ASN A 770 -24.07 20.91 2.73
CA ASN A 770 -24.46 21.93 1.76
C ASN A 770 -23.62 21.98 0.46
N LEU A 771 -22.80 20.97 0.19
CA LEU A 771 -21.82 20.94 -0.92
C LEU A 771 -20.86 22.15 -0.94
N ILE A 772 -20.69 22.84 0.20
CA ILE A 772 -19.80 24.00 0.29
C ILE A 772 -18.38 23.49 0.53
N GLU A 773 -17.48 23.74 -0.42
CA GLU A 773 -16.08 23.41 -0.26
C GLU A 773 -15.38 24.37 0.73
N PRO A 774 -14.59 23.84 1.69
CA PRO A 774 -13.72 24.66 2.52
C PRO A 774 -12.68 25.38 1.66
N PRO A 775 -12.25 26.60 2.04
CA PRO A 775 -11.23 27.31 1.28
C PRO A 775 -9.89 26.56 1.35
N LEU A 776 -9.22 26.41 0.20
CA LEU A 776 -7.96 25.67 0.06
C LEU A 776 -6.88 26.15 1.05
N GLU A 777 -6.83 27.45 1.36
CA GLU A 777 -5.86 28.01 2.32
C GLU A 777 -6.04 27.54 3.78
N SER A 778 -7.19 26.97 4.10
CA SER A 778 -7.50 26.37 5.41
C SER A 778 -7.29 24.86 5.46
N ILE A 779 -6.99 24.24 4.31
CA ILE A 779 -6.78 22.81 4.18
C ILE A 779 -5.29 22.54 4.27
N HIS A 780 -4.91 21.48 5.00
CA HIS A 780 -3.52 21.03 5.07
C HIS A 780 -3.00 20.66 3.67
N GLU A 781 -1.74 20.98 3.36
CA GLU A 781 -1.22 20.83 1.98
C GLU A 781 -1.25 19.40 1.43
N SER A 782 -1.23 18.40 2.31
CA SER A 782 -1.35 16.97 1.97
C SER A 782 -2.79 16.47 1.82
N LEU A 783 -3.78 17.35 2.01
CA LEU A 783 -5.22 17.07 1.97
C LEU A 783 -5.96 17.92 0.92
N THR A 784 -5.26 18.69 0.09
CA THR A 784 -5.84 19.67 -0.85
C THR A 784 -6.97 19.11 -1.71
N GLU A 785 -6.80 17.91 -2.28
CA GLU A 785 -7.83 17.27 -3.10
C GLU A 785 -8.76 16.35 -2.29
N SER A 786 -8.43 16.08 -1.02
CA SER A 786 -9.09 15.04 -0.23
C SER A 786 -10.58 15.30 0.00
N PHE A 787 -11.01 16.56 0.12
CA PHE A 787 -12.40 16.89 0.45
C PHE A 787 -13.36 16.47 -0.67
N ILE A 788 -13.01 16.66 -1.94
CA ILE A 788 -13.82 16.26 -3.09
C ILE A 788 -14.12 14.75 -3.04
N PHE A 789 -13.12 13.95 -2.68
CA PHE A 789 -13.26 12.51 -2.54
C PHE A 789 -14.04 12.14 -1.27
N THR A 790 -13.69 12.75 -0.13
CA THR A 790 -14.36 12.52 1.16
C THR A 790 -15.85 12.83 1.09
N ASN A 791 -16.23 13.89 0.37
CA ASN A 791 -17.61 14.35 0.23
C ASN A 791 -18.49 13.32 -0.49
N LYS A 792 -17.92 12.53 -1.41
CA LYS A 792 -18.62 11.42 -2.10
C LYS A 792 -19.02 10.30 -1.13
N PHE A 793 -18.32 10.14 -0.01
CA PHE A 793 -18.61 9.17 1.06
C PHE A 793 -19.57 9.72 2.11
N GLY A 794 -20.29 10.79 1.76
CA GLY A 794 -21.27 11.47 2.57
C GLY A 794 -22.31 10.61 3.29
N TYR A 795 -22.74 9.54 2.61
CA TYR A 795 -23.78 8.61 3.06
C TYR A 795 -23.29 7.56 4.07
N LYS A 796 -21.98 7.40 4.27
CA LYS A 796 -21.41 6.43 5.22
C LYS A 796 -21.38 7.00 6.65
N ASP A 797 -21.11 6.14 7.63
CA ASP A 797 -20.86 6.54 9.03
C ASP A 797 -19.53 7.30 9.18
N LEU A 798 -19.43 8.22 10.14
CA LEU A 798 -18.23 9.07 10.33
C LEU A 798 -17.03 8.32 10.92
N VAL A 799 -17.28 7.16 11.51
CA VAL A 799 -16.29 6.31 12.17
C VAL A 799 -16.48 4.85 11.75
N HIS A 800 -15.38 4.23 11.33
CA HIS A 800 -15.26 2.83 10.95
C HIS A 800 -14.20 2.15 11.82
N TYR A 801 -14.59 1.09 12.54
CA TYR A 801 -13.73 0.36 13.48
C TYR A 801 -13.09 -0.90 12.91
N HIS A 802 -13.69 -1.49 11.87
CA HIS A 802 -13.29 -2.78 11.31
C HIS A 802 -13.07 -2.66 9.82
N ASP A 803 -12.23 -3.54 9.29
CA ASP A 803 -12.02 -3.67 7.85
C ASP A 803 -13.38 -3.78 7.18
N LEU A 804 -13.66 -2.89 6.23
CA LEU A 804 -14.67 -3.25 5.24
C LEU A 804 -14.07 -4.45 4.50
N GLU A 805 -14.82 -5.56 4.44
CA GLU A 805 -14.71 -6.45 3.30
C GLU A 805 -15.04 -5.60 2.08
N ILE A 806 -14.02 -4.93 1.54
CA ILE A 806 -14.04 -4.46 0.18
C ILE A 806 -14.00 -5.77 -0.61
N SER A 807 -15.16 -6.41 -0.77
CA SER A 807 -15.32 -7.39 -1.82
C SER A 807 -14.79 -6.72 -3.08
N GLU A 808 -13.97 -7.42 -3.86
CA GLU A 808 -13.49 -6.89 -5.15
C GLU A 808 -14.68 -6.47 -6.04
N ASN A 809 -15.88 -7.00 -5.79
CA ASN A 809 -17.14 -6.58 -6.42
C ASN A 809 -17.69 -5.21 -5.97
N ASN A 810 -17.19 -4.63 -4.87
CA ASN A 810 -17.61 -3.31 -4.37
C ASN A 810 -16.71 -2.17 -4.85
N SER A 811 -15.55 -2.43 -5.49
CA SER A 811 -14.89 -1.37 -6.27
C SER A 811 -15.78 -0.93 -7.43
N ASP A 812 -16.45 -1.90 -8.07
CA ASP A 812 -17.37 -1.67 -9.20
C ASP A 812 -18.61 -0.84 -8.80
N LEU A 813 -19.11 -0.96 -7.56
CA LEU A 813 -20.27 -0.19 -7.09
C LEU A 813 -19.96 1.29 -6.80
N THR A 814 -18.70 1.63 -6.52
CA THR A 814 -18.24 3.03 -6.50
C THR A 814 -17.91 3.55 -7.90
N GLU A 815 -17.61 2.67 -8.85
CA GLU A 815 -17.10 3.03 -10.19
C GLU A 815 -18.19 3.15 -11.25
N GLN A 816 -19.36 2.49 -11.08
CA GLN A 816 -20.53 2.71 -11.94
C GLN A 816 -21.20 4.08 -11.77
N LEU A 817 -20.85 4.86 -10.74
CA LEU A 817 -21.32 6.24 -10.57
C LEU A 817 -20.49 7.28 -11.34
N PHE A 818 -19.41 6.86 -12.03
CA PHE A 818 -18.56 7.73 -12.84
C PHE A 818 -18.69 7.53 -14.35
N SER A 819 -19.71 6.78 -14.81
CA SER A 819 -20.17 6.85 -16.20
C SER A 819 -21.50 7.62 -16.27
N ILE A 820 -21.41 8.94 -16.37
CA ILE A 820 -22.41 9.74 -17.10
C ILE A 820 -21.64 10.53 -18.14
#